data_AF-A0A243RLF2-F1
#
_entry.id   AF-A0A243RLF2-F1
#
_cell.length_a   1.000
_cell.length_b   1.000
_cell.length_c   1.000
_cell.angle_alpha   90.00
_cell.angle_beta   90.00
_cell.angle_gamma   90.00
#
_symmetry.space_group_name_H-M   'P 1'
#
loop_
_entity.id
_entity.type
_entity.pdbx_description
1 polymer ?
#
loop_
_entity_poly.entity_id
_entity_poly.type
_entity_poly.pdbx_seq_one_letter_code
_entity_poly.pdbx_strand_id
1 'polypeptide(L)'
;MAVSRWRGLGVLAALALVAVLAVPGQAQVGRDRAGTITTGSAHSAALGESIAYNVYLPHGYDRGARRYPVLYLLHGRGDTMQAWTQVKDTLDRLIQDKRIPGLIAVMPDAPWSGGGSWYVDSRYTGTDAPGRPVETALTRDLVNHVDSAYRTAPIRNARMVGGYSMGGYGALRFTLAHPDLFGSALVLSPAVYTPLPPADSSAREYGAFGLGDQKFADDVYRKLNYPDLLPGMDPELPVRLFVAVGDDEYANPDPADARHDLDFESEALYNTVRRAPGISAEMRILDGGHDWSVWGPAFEQGMADLGPMLSVVPPTGLPAPLYGTAGTDWAGGVAAHADGSATLGLATGGPVNGQPYAGKLDAVLIRRSPDGTPRWTRQLGTAADERLYGVAALPDGGVLAAGYTRGDLDGRHPGNTTDDAFVVRLDANGEVRWLTQFGAAGAADRAYGLTATSDGGGYLVGYTKGALAGTNSGDKDAFLTRIGADGQLGWTRQLGGAGEDKAYGVAADATGVFVAGSATAGLPGAPALGGLDGWIAGYGADGTQRWVSAAGGGGDDRLSAVTVTTDGLAVATGESGGDLLAVAYTSGGKQKWRRTVATQAPDAGAAVVALPGGAVEVIGYTRGRIGVAAGGADVLAVRLSGTGRQQAAAQFGTARDDGVDPFAEPNLYATPTPAGDVLVTGLTYGTPGGGTAPGNGDVFLATVDPTG
;
A
#
# COMPACT_ATOMS: atom_id res chain seq x y z
N MET A 1 52.13 -20.19 -77.35
CA MET A 1 52.51 -18.80 -77.02
C MET A 1 51.85 -18.43 -75.69
N ALA A 2 52.66 -17.99 -74.72
CA ALA A 2 52.37 -17.38 -73.39
C ALA A 2 51.32 -18.10 -72.49
N VAL A 3 51.63 -18.94 -71.49
CA VAL A 3 52.51 -18.86 -70.28
C VAL A 3 52.07 -17.73 -69.34
N SER A 4 51.70 -17.89 -68.06
CA SER A 4 51.64 -19.01 -67.08
C SER A 4 50.67 -18.61 -65.95
N ARG A 5 49.68 -19.45 -65.58
CA ARG A 5 49.52 -20.25 -64.33
C ARG A 5 49.60 -19.42 -63.02
N TRP A 6 48.76 -19.61 -62.02
CA TRP A 6 48.61 -20.82 -61.20
C TRP A 6 47.21 -20.92 -60.55
N ARG A 7 46.67 -22.15 -60.48
CA ARG A 7 45.53 -22.58 -59.65
C ARG A 7 46.09 -23.42 -58.50
N GLY A 8 45.66 -23.17 -57.26
CA GLY A 8 46.04 -23.96 -56.08
C GLY A 8 44.86 -24.77 -55.53
N LEU A 9 45.08 -26.08 -55.37
CA LEU A 9 44.22 -27.05 -54.67
C LEU A 9 44.35 -26.90 -53.15
N GLY A 10 43.33 -27.36 -52.41
CA GLY A 10 43.40 -27.55 -50.96
C GLY A 10 44.07 -28.85 -50.53
N VAL A 11 44.44 -28.93 -49.24
CA VAL A 11 44.68 -30.15 -48.45
C VAL A 11 44.47 -29.80 -46.96
N LEU A 12 43.78 -30.68 -46.22
CA LEU A 12 43.58 -30.68 -44.77
C LEU A 12 44.90 -30.82 -44.00
N ALA A 13 45.07 -30.05 -42.91
CA ALA A 13 46.05 -30.33 -41.87
C ALA A 13 45.49 -29.99 -40.48
N ALA A 14 45.55 -30.97 -39.59
CA ALA A 14 45.18 -30.90 -38.18
C ALA A 14 46.08 -29.92 -37.41
N LEU A 15 45.47 -29.06 -36.58
CA LEU A 15 46.18 -28.15 -35.68
C LEU A 15 46.38 -28.80 -34.32
N ALA A 16 47.64 -29.09 -34.02
CA ALA A 16 48.12 -29.55 -32.72
C ALA A 16 48.15 -28.40 -31.70
N LEU A 17 47.73 -28.76 -30.48
CA LEU A 17 47.65 -27.97 -29.27
C LEU A 17 49.05 -27.52 -28.80
N VAL A 18 49.26 -26.23 -28.57
CA VAL A 18 50.38 -25.72 -27.77
C VAL A 18 49.80 -25.15 -26.48
N ALA A 19 50.04 -25.85 -25.38
CA ALA A 19 49.68 -25.42 -24.04
C ALA A 19 50.65 -24.31 -23.59
N VAL A 20 50.14 -23.08 -23.50
CA VAL A 20 50.78 -22.00 -22.75
C VAL A 20 50.31 -22.12 -21.31
N LEU A 21 51.23 -22.45 -20.41
CA LEU A 21 51.02 -22.40 -18.96
C LEU A 21 50.79 -20.93 -18.57
N ALA A 22 49.53 -20.52 -18.52
CA ALA A 22 49.13 -19.29 -17.87
C ALA A 22 49.30 -19.49 -16.36
N VAL A 23 50.29 -18.80 -15.77
CA VAL A 23 50.34 -18.55 -14.33
C VAL A 23 48.97 -17.95 -13.95
N PRO A 24 48.25 -18.48 -12.92
CA PRO A 24 47.03 -17.84 -12.48
C PRO A 24 47.42 -16.45 -12.00
N GLY A 25 47.02 -15.42 -12.74
CA GLY A 25 47.08 -14.06 -12.26
C GLY A 25 46.34 -14.03 -10.95
N GLN A 26 47.01 -13.58 -9.89
CA GLN A 26 46.33 -13.21 -8.65
C GLN A 26 45.17 -12.31 -9.07
N ALA A 27 43.94 -12.81 -8.85
CA ALA A 27 42.77 -11.96 -8.94
C ALA A 27 43.08 -10.74 -8.09
N GLN A 28 43.05 -9.55 -8.69
CA GLN A 28 42.99 -8.33 -7.92
C GLN A 28 41.78 -8.49 -7.00
N VAL A 29 42.05 -8.77 -5.72
CA VAL A 29 41.06 -8.65 -4.65
C VAL A 29 40.53 -7.24 -4.81
N GLY A 30 39.28 -7.12 -5.24
CA GLY A 30 38.63 -5.82 -5.38
C GLY A 30 38.79 -5.10 -4.06
N ARG A 31 39.22 -3.84 -4.07
CA ARG A 31 39.28 -3.04 -2.84
C ARG A 31 37.90 -3.09 -2.20
N ASP A 32 37.78 -3.80 -1.07
CA ASP A 32 36.51 -4.00 -0.40
C ASP A 32 35.88 -2.64 -0.11
N ARG A 33 34.66 -2.44 -0.60
CA ARG A 33 33.84 -1.26 -0.33
C ARG A 33 33.26 -1.37 1.07
N ALA A 34 34.13 -1.43 2.08
CA ALA A 34 33.76 -1.65 3.46
C ALA A 34 33.46 -0.34 4.19
N GLY A 35 32.45 -0.35 5.05
CA GLY A 35 32.19 0.70 6.03
C GLY A 35 33.21 0.67 7.18
N THR A 36 33.16 1.70 8.02
CA THR A 36 34.06 1.89 9.16
C THR A 36 33.28 1.93 10.46
N ILE A 37 33.83 1.32 11.52
CA ILE A 37 33.32 1.50 12.89
C ILE A 37 34.30 2.38 13.66
N THR A 38 33.79 3.43 14.29
CA THR A 38 34.55 4.31 15.19
C THR A 38 33.80 4.47 16.51
N THR A 39 34.51 4.77 17.59
CA THR A 39 33.90 5.06 18.89
C THR A 39 33.70 6.56 19.06
N GLY A 40 32.53 6.96 19.55
CA GLY A 40 32.17 8.34 19.87
C GLY A 40 31.63 8.47 21.29
N SER A 41 31.36 9.71 21.68
CA SER A 41 30.73 10.03 22.95
C SER A 41 29.75 11.19 22.77
N ALA A 42 28.61 11.13 23.45
CA ALA A 42 27.56 12.14 23.43
C ALA A 42 27.26 12.60 24.86
N HIS A 43 27.28 13.91 25.12
CA HIS A 43 26.85 14.42 26.43
C HIS A 43 25.34 14.24 26.60
N SER A 44 24.91 13.66 27.72
CA SER A 44 23.50 13.56 28.11
C SER A 44 23.19 14.51 29.26
N ALA A 45 22.30 15.45 28.99
CA ALA A 45 21.74 16.33 30.00
C ALA A 45 20.91 15.53 31.02
N ALA A 46 20.18 14.51 30.58
CA ALA A 46 19.37 13.66 31.44
C ALA A 46 20.21 12.88 32.46
N LEU A 47 21.35 12.33 32.04
CA LEU A 47 22.23 11.54 32.93
C LEU A 47 23.23 12.42 33.69
N GLY A 48 23.53 13.62 33.20
CA GLY A 48 24.60 14.47 33.72
C GLY A 48 26.01 13.94 33.40
N GLU A 49 26.14 13.01 32.46
CA GLU A 49 27.40 12.38 32.03
C GLU A 49 27.37 12.09 30.52
N SER A 50 28.38 11.42 29.98
CA SER A 50 28.45 11.11 28.55
C SER A 50 28.08 9.67 28.25
N ILE A 51 27.31 9.46 27.18
CA ILE A 51 26.97 8.16 26.60
C ILE A 51 28.10 7.78 25.64
N ALA A 52 28.79 6.67 25.90
CA ALA A 52 29.70 6.08 24.93
C ALA A 52 28.90 5.31 23.86
N TYR A 53 29.36 5.34 22.60
CA TYR A 53 28.74 4.55 21.54
C TYR A 53 29.76 4.18 20.46
N ASN A 54 29.54 3.06 19.80
CA ASN A 54 30.16 2.79 18.50
C ASN A 54 29.26 3.32 17.38
N VAL A 55 29.86 3.78 16.29
CA VAL A 55 29.14 4.21 15.09
C VAL A 55 29.71 3.53 13.85
N TYR A 56 28.85 2.87 13.09
CA TYR A 56 29.14 2.39 11.75
C TYR A 56 28.81 3.49 10.74
N LEU A 57 29.77 3.79 9.86
CA LEU A 57 29.61 4.69 8.73
C LEU A 57 29.78 3.90 7.43
N PRO A 58 28.84 4.01 6.47
CA PRO A 58 28.87 3.21 5.26
C PRO A 58 30.01 3.63 4.34
N HIS A 59 30.50 2.72 3.50
CA HIS A 59 31.55 3.04 2.54
C HIS A 59 31.21 4.29 1.71
N GLY A 60 32.17 5.21 1.62
CA GLY A 60 32.00 6.47 0.90
C GLY A 60 31.30 7.57 1.70
N TYR A 61 31.04 7.37 3.00
CA TYR A 61 30.54 8.41 3.88
C TYR A 61 31.39 9.70 3.79
N ASP A 62 32.72 9.64 3.80
CA ASP A 62 33.54 10.87 3.74
C ASP A 62 33.45 11.66 2.42
N ARG A 63 32.59 11.24 1.48
CA ARG A 63 32.39 11.87 0.18
C ARG A 63 31.01 12.52 0.07
N GLY A 64 30.98 13.74 -0.49
CA GLY A 64 29.76 14.46 -0.86
C GLY A 64 28.95 14.99 0.32
N ALA A 65 27.65 15.24 0.08
CA ALA A 65 26.72 15.85 1.05
C ALA A 65 25.48 14.98 1.31
N ARG A 66 25.54 13.68 0.96
CA ARG A 66 24.41 12.75 1.13
C ARG A 66 24.03 12.64 2.60
N ARG A 67 22.73 12.66 2.89
CA ARG A 67 22.16 12.30 4.19
C ARG A 67 21.81 10.81 4.24
N TYR A 68 21.79 10.24 5.44
CA TYR A 68 21.63 8.80 5.68
C TYR A 68 20.51 8.53 6.70
N PRO A 69 19.76 7.42 6.55
CA PRO A 69 18.99 6.85 7.64
C PRO A 69 19.89 6.43 8.81
N VAL A 70 19.31 6.28 10.00
CA VAL A 70 20.00 5.88 11.23
C VAL A 70 19.31 4.67 11.86
N LEU A 71 20.12 3.66 12.16
CA LEU A 71 19.75 2.46 12.91
C LEU A 71 20.37 2.50 14.31
N TYR A 72 19.55 2.56 15.36
CA TYR A 72 20.03 2.51 16.75
C TYR A 72 19.98 1.07 17.26
N LEU A 73 21.09 0.53 17.79
CA LEU A 73 21.24 -0.88 18.14
C LEU A 73 21.50 -1.07 19.64
N LEU A 74 20.48 -1.54 20.35
CA LEU A 74 20.45 -1.73 21.80
C LEU A 74 20.93 -3.14 22.14
N HIS A 75 21.97 -3.26 22.97
CA HIS A 75 22.54 -4.55 23.36
C HIS A 75 21.74 -5.23 24.50
N GLY A 76 21.94 -6.53 24.68
CA GLY A 76 21.37 -7.32 25.77
C GLY A 76 22.01 -7.03 27.13
N ARG A 77 21.42 -7.55 28.21
CA ARG A 77 21.96 -7.40 29.56
C ARG A 77 23.33 -8.10 29.66
N GLY A 78 24.32 -7.43 30.22
CA GLY A 78 25.67 -7.96 30.40
C GLY A 78 26.61 -7.75 29.20
N ASP A 79 26.08 -7.33 28.05
CA ASP A 79 26.88 -6.87 26.91
C ASP A 79 27.21 -5.38 27.00
N THR A 80 27.88 -4.88 25.97
CA THR A 80 28.22 -3.46 25.78
C THR A 80 27.98 -3.06 24.31
N MET A 81 28.22 -1.80 23.98
CA MET A 81 28.28 -1.30 22.60
C MET A 81 29.16 -2.11 21.62
N GLN A 82 30.05 -2.97 22.11
CA GLN A 82 30.91 -3.81 21.26
C GLN A 82 30.17 -4.98 20.61
N ALA A 83 29.12 -5.51 21.23
CA ALA A 83 28.46 -6.74 20.77
C ALA A 83 27.90 -6.60 19.34
N TRP A 84 27.31 -5.44 19.03
CA TRP A 84 26.77 -5.13 17.71
C TRP A 84 27.81 -4.91 16.62
N THR A 85 29.10 -4.76 16.93
CA THR A 85 30.13 -4.61 15.88
C THR A 85 30.22 -5.82 14.94
N GLN A 86 29.71 -6.98 15.38
CA GLN A 86 29.64 -8.23 14.63
C GLN A 86 28.75 -8.14 13.37
N VAL A 87 27.78 -7.21 13.30
CA VAL A 87 26.90 -7.09 12.12
C VAL A 87 27.50 -6.27 10.97
N LYS A 88 28.73 -5.78 11.13
CA LYS A 88 29.39 -4.91 10.14
C LYS A 88 29.41 -5.52 8.74
N ASP A 89 29.82 -6.78 8.62
CA ASP A 89 29.98 -7.41 7.30
C ASP A 89 28.61 -7.68 6.64
N THR A 90 27.59 -7.94 7.45
CA THR A 90 26.19 -8.03 6.99
C THR A 90 25.71 -6.68 6.45
N LEU A 91 25.95 -5.58 7.17
CA LEU A 91 25.60 -4.23 6.71
C LEU A 91 26.33 -3.88 5.39
N ASP A 92 27.64 -4.11 5.32
CA ASP A 92 28.44 -3.85 4.13
C ASP A 92 27.89 -4.59 2.91
N ARG A 93 27.60 -5.88 3.06
CA ARG A 93 27.05 -6.72 1.99
C ARG A 93 25.65 -6.28 1.57
N LEU A 94 24.73 -6.07 2.52
CA LEU A 94 23.36 -5.64 2.19
C LEU A 94 23.33 -4.28 1.47
N ILE A 95 24.21 -3.36 1.85
CA ILE A 95 24.36 -2.04 1.19
C ILE A 95 24.99 -2.20 -0.20
N GLN A 96 26.04 -3.00 -0.32
CA GLN A 96 26.73 -3.25 -1.58
C GLN A 96 25.80 -3.91 -2.61
N ASP A 97 24.98 -4.85 -2.17
CA ASP A 97 24.00 -5.57 -2.98
C ASP A 97 22.74 -4.72 -3.25
N LYS A 98 22.67 -3.50 -2.71
CA LYS A 98 21.51 -2.59 -2.79
C LYS A 98 20.22 -3.19 -2.24
N ARG A 99 20.33 -4.16 -1.33
CA ARG A 99 19.18 -4.71 -0.58
C ARG A 99 18.65 -3.68 0.42
N ILE A 100 19.55 -2.88 1.00
CA ILE A 100 19.20 -1.75 1.88
C ILE A 100 19.90 -0.46 1.41
N PRO A 101 19.37 0.74 1.72
CA PRO A 101 20.11 1.97 1.49
C PRO A 101 21.36 2.02 2.38
N GLY A 102 22.38 2.76 1.96
CA GLY A 102 23.45 3.13 2.88
C GLY A 102 22.87 3.86 4.09
N LEU A 103 23.24 3.44 5.29
CA LEU A 103 22.75 3.96 6.58
C LEU A 103 23.88 4.12 7.58
N ILE A 104 23.65 4.90 8.63
CA ILE A 104 24.51 5.01 9.82
C ILE A 104 23.94 4.05 10.88
N ALA A 105 24.79 3.25 11.55
CA ALA A 105 24.34 2.46 12.71
C ALA A 105 25.00 2.96 13.98
N VAL A 106 24.21 3.28 15.01
CA VAL A 106 24.66 3.77 16.31
C VAL A 106 24.42 2.68 17.35
N MET A 107 25.47 2.28 18.05
CA MET A 107 25.48 1.21 19.03
C MET A 107 25.82 1.83 20.38
N PRO A 108 24.84 2.37 21.13
CA PRO A 108 25.09 2.97 22.43
C PRO A 108 25.48 1.91 23.47
N ASP A 109 26.32 2.32 24.41
CA ASP A 109 26.56 1.58 25.64
C ASP A 109 25.47 1.93 26.67
N ALA A 110 25.12 0.99 27.55
CA ALA A 110 24.09 1.18 28.58
C ALA A 110 24.47 0.58 29.95
N PRO A 111 25.56 1.06 30.58
CA PRO A 111 26.09 0.48 31.84
C PRO A 111 25.26 0.81 33.09
N TRP A 112 24.22 1.62 32.95
CA TRP A 112 23.41 2.13 34.06
C TRP A 112 22.55 1.06 34.74
N SER A 113 22.16 1.34 35.98
CA SER A 113 21.34 0.43 36.79
C SER A 113 21.96 -0.98 36.80
N GLY A 114 23.26 -1.06 37.09
CA GLY A 114 24.01 -2.33 37.12
C GLY A 114 24.05 -3.09 35.79
N GLY A 115 23.85 -2.42 34.65
CA GLY A 115 23.77 -3.01 33.31
C GLY A 115 22.41 -3.68 33.00
N GLY A 116 21.44 -3.57 33.91
CA GLY A 116 20.06 -4.01 33.76
C GLY A 116 19.11 -2.82 33.77
N SER A 117 19.35 -1.82 32.92
CA SER A 117 18.52 -0.60 32.85
C SER A 117 17.20 -0.79 32.11
N TRP A 118 17.08 -1.84 31.30
CA TRP A 118 15.92 -2.11 30.44
C TRP A 118 15.53 -0.96 29.52
N TYR A 119 16.46 -0.02 29.30
CA TYR A 119 16.25 1.17 28.49
C TYR A 119 15.02 1.98 28.93
N VAL A 120 14.75 2.05 30.23
CA VAL A 120 13.64 2.85 30.80
C VAL A 120 14.15 3.97 31.69
N ASP A 121 13.29 4.97 31.91
CA ASP A 121 13.51 5.98 32.93
C ASP A 121 13.13 5.45 34.32
N SER A 122 14.13 4.93 35.05
CA SER A 122 13.91 4.35 36.37
C SER A 122 13.67 5.41 37.46
N ARG A 123 12.72 5.11 38.36
CA ARG A 123 12.37 5.92 39.54
C ARG A 123 12.88 5.32 40.85
N TYR A 124 13.81 4.36 40.75
CA TYR A 124 14.45 3.74 41.90
C TYR A 124 15.48 4.68 42.55
N THR A 125 15.38 4.89 43.86
CA THR A 125 16.22 5.79 44.64
C THR A 125 17.25 5.08 45.52
N GLY A 126 17.32 3.75 45.46
CA GLY A 126 18.32 2.98 46.21
C GLY A 126 19.74 3.17 45.66
N THR A 127 20.73 2.81 46.48
CA THR A 127 22.15 3.05 46.18
C THR A 127 22.84 1.89 45.43
N ASP A 128 22.28 0.68 45.49
CA ASP A 128 22.75 -0.49 44.76
C ASP A 128 22.04 -0.58 43.41
N ALA A 129 22.76 -0.27 42.31
CA ALA A 129 22.21 -0.06 40.97
C ALA A 129 21.13 1.05 40.93
N PRO A 130 21.50 2.32 41.16
CA PRO A 130 20.55 3.42 41.22
C PRO A 130 19.77 3.59 39.91
N GLY A 131 18.54 4.08 40.01
CA GLY A 131 17.72 4.42 38.86
C GLY A 131 18.32 5.55 38.04
N ARG A 132 18.20 5.45 36.71
CA ARG A 132 18.74 6.42 35.75
C ARG A 132 17.72 6.70 34.64
N PRO A 133 17.66 7.92 34.09
CA PRO A 133 16.77 8.29 32.98
C PRO A 133 17.33 7.84 31.62
N VAL A 134 17.45 6.52 31.41
CA VAL A 134 18.12 5.94 30.23
C VAL A 134 17.31 6.13 28.96
N GLU A 135 15.99 6.05 29.03
CA GLU A 135 15.11 6.25 27.87
C GLU A 135 15.21 7.67 27.35
N THR A 136 15.11 8.67 28.23
CA THR A 136 15.27 10.08 27.86
C THR A 136 16.67 10.32 27.29
N ALA A 137 17.71 9.76 27.90
CA ALA A 137 19.09 9.94 27.46
C ALA A 137 19.31 9.41 26.03
N LEU A 138 18.75 8.25 25.69
CA LEU A 138 18.95 7.66 24.36
C LEU A 138 17.99 8.22 23.31
N THR A 139 16.72 8.47 23.64
CA THR A 139 15.71 8.93 22.67
C THR A 139 15.77 10.44 22.41
N ARG A 140 16.31 11.23 23.35
CA ARG A 140 16.44 12.69 23.21
C ARG A 140 17.90 13.09 23.03
N ASP A 141 18.74 12.90 24.04
CA ASP A 141 20.09 13.47 24.04
C ASP A 141 20.99 12.83 22.97
N LEU A 142 21.03 11.49 22.91
CA LEU A 142 21.84 10.78 21.91
C LEU A 142 21.33 11.03 20.49
N VAL A 143 20.02 10.98 20.25
CA VAL A 143 19.48 11.26 18.92
C VAL A 143 19.83 12.68 18.46
N ASN A 144 19.63 13.68 19.32
CA ASN A 144 19.99 15.07 19.02
C ASN A 144 21.50 15.22 18.73
N HIS A 145 22.35 14.56 19.54
CA HIS A 145 23.78 14.53 19.29
C HIS A 145 24.10 13.92 17.93
N VAL A 146 23.55 12.75 17.62
CA VAL A 146 23.81 12.03 16.38
C VAL A 146 23.36 12.84 15.15
N ASP A 147 22.20 13.49 15.22
CA ASP A 147 21.70 14.35 14.14
C ASP A 147 22.56 15.61 13.94
N SER A 148 23.23 16.08 15.00
CA SER A 148 24.16 17.21 14.93
C SER A 148 25.57 16.82 14.45
N ALA A 149 26.02 15.62 14.80
CA ALA A 149 27.38 15.15 14.59
C ALA A 149 27.56 14.41 13.25
N TYR A 150 26.49 13.82 12.71
CA TYR A 150 26.51 13.03 11.49
C TYR A 150 25.50 13.53 10.46
N ARG A 151 25.69 13.17 9.19
CA ARG A 151 24.79 13.55 8.09
C ARG A 151 23.54 12.67 8.08
N THR A 152 22.73 12.76 9.12
CA THR A 152 21.47 12.01 9.23
C THR A 152 20.34 12.72 8.47
N ALA A 153 19.26 12.01 8.18
CA ALA A 153 17.97 12.64 7.88
C ALA A 153 17.12 12.62 9.17
N PRO A 154 16.78 13.78 9.76
CA PRO A 154 16.18 13.84 11.09
C PRO A 154 14.65 13.64 11.07
N ILE A 155 14.18 12.59 10.39
CA ILE A 155 12.75 12.25 10.24
C ILE A 155 12.51 10.79 10.63
N ARG A 156 11.31 10.45 11.11
CA ARG A 156 10.97 9.09 11.56
C ARG A 156 11.15 8.01 10.49
N ASN A 157 10.83 8.32 9.22
CA ASN A 157 10.99 7.38 8.10
C ASN A 157 12.46 7.04 7.80
N ALA A 158 13.40 7.81 8.38
CA ALA A 158 14.82 7.58 8.31
C ALA A 158 15.39 6.99 9.61
N ARG A 159 14.56 6.68 10.62
CA ARG A 159 15.00 6.20 11.94
C ARG A 159 14.37 4.87 12.29
N MET A 160 15.23 3.96 12.69
CA MET A 160 14.90 2.61 13.11
C MET A 160 15.68 2.25 14.37
N VAL A 161 15.11 1.41 15.21
CA VAL A 161 15.77 0.87 16.41
C VAL A 161 15.79 -0.65 16.34
N GLY A 162 16.82 -1.28 16.86
CA GLY A 162 16.93 -2.72 16.93
C GLY A 162 17.53 -3.15 18.25
N GLY A 163 17.20 -4.35 18.70
CA GLY A 163 17.77 -4.87 19.93
C GLY A 163 17.53 -6.36 20.12
N TYR A 164 18.38 -7.00 20.91
CA TYR A 164 18.18 -8.39 21.35
C TYR A 164 17.98 -8.48 22.87
N SER A 165 17.21 -9.45 23.36
CA SER A 165 17.02 -9.70 24.81
C SER A 165 16.47 -8.46 25.54
N MET A 166 17.20 -7.93 26.53
CA MET A 166 16.91 -6.63 27.16
C MET A 166 16.84 -5.48 26.14
N GLY A 167 17.71 -5.50 25.12
CA GLY A 167 17.67 -4.56 24.00
C GLY A 167 16.44 -4.74 23.13
N GLY A 168 15.93 -5.97 22.98
CA GLY A 168 14.68 -6.26 22.26
C GLY A 168 13.48 -5.62 22.96
N TYR A 169 13.43 -5.69 24.29
CA TYR A 169 12.46 -4.93 25.09
C TYR A 169 12.59 -3.42 24.84
N GLY A 170 13.82 -2.89 24.89
CA GLY A 170 14.09 -1.46 24.65
C GLY A 170 13.67 -1.00 23.25
N ALA A 171 13.95 -1.80 22.21
CA ALA A 171 13.63 -1.47 20.83
C ALA A 171 12.11 -1.44 20.60
N LEU A 172 11.38 -2.42 21.16
CA LEU A 172 9.92 -2.42 21.15
C LEU A 172 9.38 -1.19 21.88
N ARG A 173 9.86 -0.94 23.10
CA ARG A 173 9.43 0.21 23.92
C ARG A 173 9.67 1.54 23.21
N PHE A 174 10.86 1.78 22.68
CA PHE A 174 11.19 3.04 22.02
C PHE A 174 10.29 3.29 20.82
N THR A 175 9.98 2.25 20.05
CA THR A 175 9.14 2.40 18.85
C THR A 175 7.67 2.61 19.18
N LEU A 176 7.16 1.98 20.24
CA LEU A 176 5.76 2.15 20.67
C LEU A 176 5.52 3.41 21.50
N ALA A 177 6.49 3.81 22.34
CA ALA A 177 6.37 5.00 23.18
C ALA A 177 6.77 6.30 22.47
N HIS A 178 7.58 6.21 21.40
CA HIS A 178 8.01 7.36 20.59
C HIS A 178 7.81 7.09 19.09
N PRO A 179 6.57 6.81 18.64
CA PRO A 179 6.28 6.52 17.23
C PRO A 179 6.48 7.76 16.32
N ASP A 180 6.54 8.96 16.91
CA ASP A 180 6.96 10.22 16.26
C ASP A 180 8.45 10.23 15.90
N LEU A 181 9.25 9.40 16.59
CA LEU A 181 10.70 9.36 16.47
C LEU A 181 11.19 8.17 15.64
N PHE A 182 10.63 6.97 15.85
CA PHE A 182 11.04 5.73 15.20
C PHE A 182 9.89 5.13 14.38
N GLY A 183 10.16 4.79 13.12
CA GLY A 183 9.16 4.17 12.24
C GLY A 183 9.13 2.64 12.29
N SER A 184 10.22 2.01 12.72
CA SER A 184 10.35 0.56 12.68
C SER A 184 11.32 -0.01 13.72
N ALA A 185 11.12 -1.28 14.06
CA ALA A 185 11.91 -1.98 15.08
C ALA A 185 12.37 -3.40 14.69
N LEU A 186 13.63 -3.74 14.95
CA LEU A 186 14.09 -5.15 15.06
C LEU A 186 13.96 -5.59 16.53
N VAL A 187 13.15 -6.60 16.76
CA VAL A 187 12.82 -7.09 18.09
C VAL A 187 13.27 -8.55 18.18
N LEU A 188 14.51 -8.77 18.63
CA LEU A 188 15.17 -10.08 18.58
C LEU A 188 15.20 -10.73 19.98
N SER A 189 14.81 -11.99 20.11
CA SER A 189 14.65 -12.72 21.37
C SER A 189 14.17 -11.83 22.54
N PRO A 190 13.07 -11.07 22.39
CA PRO A 190 12.73 -9.98 23.28
C PRO A 190 12.28 -10.45 24.67
N ALA A 191 12.84 -9.86 25.73
CA ALA A 191 12.44 -10.16 27.10
C ALA A 191 11.17 -9.38 27.53
N VAL A 192 10.04 -9.60 26.85
CA VAL A 192 8.80 -8.80 26.96
C VAL A 192 7.69 -9.48 27.78
N TYR A 193 8.04 -10.00 28.96
CA TYR A 193 7.16 -10.86 29.77
C TYR A 193 5.77 -10.30 30.08
N THR A 194 4.74 -11.14 29.99
CA THR A 194 3.35 -10.72 30.27
C THR A 194 2.59 -11.64 31.24
N PRO A 195 1.80 -11.10 32.20
CA PRO A 195 1.67 -9.68 32.56
C PRO A 195 2.85 -9.16 33.42
N LEU A 196 3.71 -10.04 33.90
CA LEU A 196 4.86 -9.73 34.75
C LEU A 196 6.00 -10.71 34.44
N PRO A 197 7.26 -10.31 34.67
CA PRO A 197 8.40 -11.20 34.53
C PRO A 197 8.44 -12.28 35.64
N PRO A 198 9.12 -13.41 35.41
CA PRO A 198 9.44 -14.40 36.45
C PRO A 198 10.04 -13.77 37.70
N ALA A 199 9.90 -14.43 38.86
CA ALA A 199 10.35 -13.91 40.15
C ALA A 199 11.88 -13.73 40.23
N ASP A 200 12.63 -14.55 39.50
CA ASP A 200 14.08 -14.56 39.35
C ASP A 200 14.58 -13.79 38.12
N SER A 201 13.69 -13.10 37.41
CA SER A 201 14.07 -12.30 36.25
C SER A 201 14.91 -11.08 36.66
N SER A 202 15.99 -10.84 35.93
CA SER A 202 16.81 -9.62 36.05
C SER A 202 16.01 -8.30 35.88
N ALA A 203 14.80 -8.34 35.32
CA ALA A 203 13.89 -7.19 35.34
C ALA A 203 13.59 -6.70 36.77
N ARG A 204 13.61 -7.62 37.75
CA ARG A 204 13.29 -7.35 39.16
C ARG A 204 14.49 -6.94 40.02
N GLU A 205 15.71 -7.19 39.55
CA GLU A 205 16.92 -7.18 40.39
C GLU A 205 17.66 -5.84 40.43
N TYR A 206 17.54 -5.04 39.36
CA TYR A 206 18.45 -3.91 39.10
C TYR A 206 17.79 -2.53 39.14
N GLY A 207 16.55 -2.43 39.65
CA GLY A 207 15.91 -1.13 39.88
C GLY A 207 15.32 -0.47 38.65
N ALA A 208 15.45 -1.03 37.44
CA ALA A 208 14.90 -0.42 36.21
C ALA A 208 13.42 -0.06 36.34
N PHE A 209 12.62 -0.99 36.87
CA PHE A 209 11.18 -0.81 37.11
C PHE A 209 10.86 -0.48 38.57
N GLY A 210 11.82 0.09 39.30
CA GLY A 210 11.67 0.42 40.71
C GLY A 210 10.95 1.74 40.96
N LEU A 211 10.45 1.89 42.18
CA LEU A 211 9.78 3.09 42.68
C LEU A 211 10.18 3.32 44.14
N GLY A 212 10.82 4.47 44.40
CA GLY A 212 11.37 4.74 45.73
C GLY A 212 12.48 3.75 46.07
N ASP A 213 12.42 3.12 47.24
CA ASP A 213 13.39 2.13 47.69
C ASP A 213 13.10 0.68 47.23
N GLN A 214 12.02 0.47 46.48
CA GLN A 214 11.67 -0.83 45.90
C GLN A 214 12.31 -0.98 44.51
N LYS A 215 13.07 -2.06 44.31
CA LYS A 215 13.76 -2.36 43.03
C LYS A 215 12.79 -2.71 41.89
N PHE A 216 11.59 -3.16 42.20
CA PHE A 216 10.58 -3.52 41.21
C PHE A 216 9.19 -3.21 41.74
N ALA A 217 8.39 -2.52 40.93
CA ALA A 217 7.00 -2.25 41.19
C ALA A 217 6.16 -2.72 39.99
N ASP A 218 5.19 -3.60 40.27
CA ASP A 218 4.39 -4.28 39.25
C ASP A 218 3.62 -3.30 38.34
N ASP A 219 3.11 -2.21 38.89
CA ASP A 219 2.40 -1.15 38.16
C ASP A 219 3.32 -0.39 37.21
N VAL A 220 4.56 -0.15 37.63
CA VAL A 220 5.59 0.47 36.80
C VAL A 220 5.95 -0.42 35.63
N TYR A 221 6.22 -1.71 35.86
CA TYR A 221 6.52 -2.63 34.76
C TYR A 221 5.37 -2.72 33.74
N ARG A 222 4.14 -2.93 34.20
CA ARG A 222 2.97 -3.05 33.32
C ARG A 222 2.78 -1.80 32.47
N LYS A 223 2.85 -0.62 33.09
CA LYS A 223 2.69 0.68 32.40
C LYS A 223 3.76 0.93 31.34
N LEU A 224 4.97 0.41 31.55
CA LEU A 224 6.08 0.59 30.63
C LEU A 224 6.19 -0.52 29.58
N ASN A 225 5.47 -1.64 29.76
CA ASN A 225 5.47 -2.75 28.81
C ASN A 225 4.44 -2.55 27.69
N TYR A 226 4.63 -3.26 26.57
CA TYR A 226 3.88 -3.05 25.35
C TYR A 226 2.35 -3.12 25.49
N PRO A 227 1.72 -3.99 26.31
CA PRO A 227 0.26 -4.08 26.34
C PRO A 227 -0.42 -2.77 26.76
N ASP A 228 0.20 -1.98 27.63
CA ASP A 228 -0.33 -0.70 28.11
C ASP A 228 -0.10 0.44 27.09
N LEU A 229 0.84 0.25 26.15
CA LEU A 229 1.13 1.23 25.09
C LEU A 229 0.18 1.09 23.89
N LEU A 230 -0.32 -0.13 23.60
CA LEU A 230 -1.13 -0.40 22.41
C LEU A 230 -2.42 0.44 22.30
N PRO A 231 -3.21 0.66 23.37
CA PRO A 231 -4.43 1.46 23.27
C PRO A 231 -4.19 2.94 22.90
N GLY A 232 -2.97 3.45 23.11
CA GLY A 232 -2.58 4.83 22.82
C GLY A 232 -1.92 5.03 21.47
N MET A 233 -1.82 3.99 20.63
CA MET A 233 -1.17 4.08 19.33
C MET A 233 -1.95 5.00 18.39
N ASP A 234 -1.22 5.96 17.80
CA ASP A 234 -1.74 6.79 16.74
C ASP A 234 -1.62 6.06 15.40
N PRO A 235 -2.72 5.70 14.72
CA PRO A 235 -2.66 5.03 13.43
C PRO A 235 -2.04 5.90 12.33
N GLU A 236 -1.93 7.22 12.52
CA GLU A 236 -1.21 8.14 11.62
C GLU A 236 0.32 8.11 11.81
N LEU A 237 0.82 7.42 12.85
CA LEU A 237 2.24 7.18 13.10
C LEU A 237 2.56 5.68 13.04
N PRO A 238 2.39 5.03 11.87
CA PRO A 238 2.41 3.58 11.77
C PRO A 238 3.78 3.02 12.09
N VAL A 239 3.80 1.94 12.85
CA VAL A 239 5.00 1.25 13.31
C VAL A 239 5.11 -0.11 12.61
N ARG A 240 6.31 -0.44 12.15
CA ARG A 240 6.61 -1.74 11.54
C ARG A 240 7.60 -2.54 12.40
N LEU A 241 7.20 -3.73 12.82
CA LEU A 241 7.99 -4.58 13.70
C LEU A 241 8.48 -5.82 12.96
N PHE A 242 9.73 -6.21 13.20
CA PHE A 242 10.24 -7.52 12.82
C PHE A 242 10.62 -8.25 14.10
N VAL A 243 9.84 -9.27 14.47
CA VAL A 243 10.03 -10.09 15.66
C VAL A 243 10.77 -11.36 15.25
N ALA A 244 11.83 -11.71 15.97
CA ALA A 244 12.53 -12.97 15.72
C ALA A 244 13.02 -13.60 17.02
N VAL A 245 13.02 -14.93 17.09
CA VAL A 245 13.39 -15.69 18.28
C VAL A 245 13.95 -17.06 17.88
N GLY A 246 14.75 -17.66 18.76
CA GLY A 246 15.21 -19.04 18.62
C GLY A 246 14.11 -20.05 18.97
N ASP A 247 14.15 -21.26 18.43
CA ASP A 247 13.31 -22.39 18.88
C ASP A 247 13.90 -23.15 20.08
N ASP A 248 15.18 -22.95 20.37
CA ASP A 248 15.89 -23.53 21.53
C ASP A 248 16.21 -22.45 22.60
N GLU A 249 15.27 -21.51 22.84
CA GLU A 249 15.36 -20.58 23.96
C GLU A 249 15.37 -21.33 25.32
N TYR A 250 15.78 -20.64 26.39
CA TYR A 250 15.84 -21.27 27.72
C TYR A 250 14.46 -21.79 28.14
N ALA A 251 14.31 -23.12 28.14
CA ALA A 251 13.11 -23.79 28.60
C ALA A 251 13.01 -23.73 30.13
N ASN A 252 12.00 -23.05 30.65
CA ASN A 252 11.82 -22.93 32.10
C ASN A 252 11.57 -24.31 32.72
N PRO A 253 12.34 -24.70 33.76
CA PRO A 253 12.17 -26.00 34.39
C PRO A 253 10.83 -26.18 35.11
N ASP A 254 10.14 -25.10 35.49
CA ASP A 254 8.77 -25.16 36.01
C ASP A 254 7.77 -25.04 34.85
N PRO A 255 6.99 -26.09 34.54
CA PRO A 255 5.99 -26.03 33.48
C PRO A 255 4.90 -24.96 33.69
N ALA A 256 4.66 -24.52 34.94
CA ALA A 256 3.73 -23.44 35.21
C ALA A 256 4.23 -22.07 34.71
N ASP A 257 5.56 -21.94 34.57
CA ASP A 257 6.25 -20.73 34.11
C ASP A 257 6.72 -20.83 32.65
N ALA A 258 6.42 -21.93 31.94
CA ALA A 258 6.77 -22.12 30.52
C ALA A 258 6.21 -21.01 29.59
N ARG A 259 5.16 -20.30 30.03
CA ARG A 259 4.66 -19.10 29.33
C ARG A 259 5.66 -17.95 29.29
N HIS A 260 6.74 -18.01 30.07
CA HIS A 260 7.81 -17.03 30.13
C HIS A 260 9.04 -17.43 29.31
N ASP A 261 8.98 -18.57 28.61
CA ASP A 261 9.97 -18.92 27.60
C ASP A 261 9.89 -17.87 26.47
N LEU A 262 11.05 -17.43 25.97
CA LEU A 262 11.10 -16.24 25.11
C LEU A 262 10.48 -16.48 23.74
N ASP A 263 10.50 -17.72 23.25
CA ASP A 263 9.79 -18.15 22.06
C ASP A 263 8.27 -17.99 22.22
N PHE A 264 7.71 -18.43 23.35
CA PHE A 264 6.30 -18.25 23.70
C PHE A 264 5.93 -16.77 23.84
N GLU A 265 6.70 -15.98 24.61
CA GLU A 265 6.44 -14.55 24.79
C GLU A 265 6.57 -13.79 23.46
N SER A 266 7.45 -14.21 22.55
CA SER A 266 7.59 -13.62 21.20
C SER A 266 6.38 -13.92 20.32
N GLU A 267 5.83 -15.13 20.38
CA GLU A 267 4.59 -15.48 19.68
C GLU A 267 3.40 -14.69 20.25
N ALA A 268 3.30 -14.57 21.58
CA ALA A 268 2.26 -13.78 22.24
C ALA A 268 2.37 -12.30 21.88
N LEU A 269 3.59 -11.75 21.87
CA LEU A 269 3.89 -10.39 21.40
C LEU A 269 3.38 -10.21 19.97
N TYR A 270 3.87 -11.03 19.03
CA TYR A 270 3.53 -10.92 17.60
C TYR A 270 2.01 -10.95 17.39
N ASN A 271 1.33 -11.90 18.03
CA ASN A 271 -0.12 -12.00 17.95
C ASN A 271 -0.82 -10.77 18.52
N THR A 272 -0.34 -10.22 19.63
CA THR A 272 -0.99 -9.06 20.23
C THR A 272 -0.79 -7.80 19.40
N VAL A 273 0.45 -7.51 18.97
CA VAL A 273 0.79 -6.25 18.29
C VAL A 273 0.25 -6.15 16.88
N ARG A 274 0.20 -7.25 16.10
CA ARG A 274 -0.31 -7.22 14.71
C ARG A 274 -1.81 -6.94 14.60
N ARG A 275 -2.52 -6.94 15.73
CA ARG A 275 -3.95 -6.64 15.84
C ARG A 275 -4.22 -5.22 16.35
N ALA A 276 -3.17 -4.50 16.76
CA ALA A 276 -3.29 -3.11 17.19
C ALA A 276 -3.32 -2.18 15.96
N PRO A 277 -4.21 -1.18 15.93
CA PRO A 277 -4.24 -0.19 14.85
C PRO A 277 -2.87 0.48 14.66
N GLY A 278 -2.47 0.66 13.41
CA GLY A 278 -1.20 1.33 13.07
C GLY A 278 0.05 0.48 13.26
N ILE A 279 -0.07 -0.79 13.68
CA ILE A 279 1.09 -1.68 13.81
C ILE A 279 1.02 -2.80 12.76
N SER A 280 2.10 -2.95 12.01
CA SER A 280 2.37 -4.15 11.21
C SER A 280 3.54 -4.90 11.84
N ALA A 281 3.49 -6.22 11.78
CA ALA A 281 4.55 -7.05 12.34
C ALA A 281 4.78 -8.30 11.47
N GLU A 282 6.05 -8.69 11.38
CA GLU A 282 6.53 -9.96 10.85
C GLU A 282 7.15 -10.79 11.97
N MET A 283 7.10 -12.13 11.85
CA MET A 283 7.71 -13.04 12.82
C MET A 283 8.61 -14.08 12.14
N ARG A 284 9.76 -14.38 12.73
CA ARG A 284 10.63 -15.51 12.37
C ARG A 284 10.98 -16.33 13.60
N ILE A 285 10.91 -17.65 13.47
CA ILE A 285 11.49 -18.60 14.42
C ILE A 285 12.69 -19.23 13.72
N LEU A 286 13.85 -19.20 14.36
CA LEU A 286 15.11 -19.68 13.81
C LEU A 286 15.64 -20.84 14.66
N ASP A 287 16.33 -21.77 14.00
CA ASP A 287 17.07 -22.85 14.66
C ASP A 287 18.18 -22.27 15.57
N GLY A 288 18.10 -22.53 16.88
CA GLY A 288 19.09 -22.13 17.88
C GLY A 288 18.52 -21.42 19.11
N GLY A 289 19.41 -21.06 20.05
CA GLY A 289 19.04 -20.51 21.36
C GLY A 289 19.32 -19.02 21.54
N HIS A 290 19.53 -18.61 22.79
CA HIS A 290 19.69 -17.20 23.19
C HIS A 290 21.09 -16.62 22.87
N ASP A 291 21.50 -16.66 21.60
CA ASP A 291 22.83 -16.22 21.17
C ASP A 291 22.92 -15.72 19.72
N TRP A 292 24.15 -15.39 19.29
CA TRP A 292 24.44 -14.82 17.97
C TRP A 292 24.19 -15.76 16.78
N SER A 293 24.04 -17.07 17.00
CA SER A 293 23.59 -18.01 15.96
C SER A 293 22.15 -17.71 15.51
N VAL A 294 21.33 -17.15 16.40
CA VAL A 294 19.98 -16.66 16.10
C VAL A 294 20.00 -15.18 15.74
N TRP A 295 20.64 -14.33 16.56
CA TRP A 295 20.55 -12.87 16.38
C TRP A 295 21.21 -12.36 15.10
N GLY A 296 22.30 -12.99 14.64
CA GLY A 296 22.98 -12.62 13.40
C GLY A 296 22.10 -12.83 12.16
N PRO A 297 21.62 -14.06 11.91
CA PRO A 297 20.67 -14.34 10.82
C PRO A 297 19.35 -13.56 10.95
N ALA A 298 18.81 -13.41 12.16
CA ALA A 298 17.61 -12.61 12.41
C ALA A 298 17.80 -11.13 12.03
N PHE A 299 18.95 -10.55 12.38
CA PHE A 299 19.32 -9.19 11.98
C PHE A 299 19.39 -9.06 10.45
N GLU A 300 20.01 -10.02 9.75
CA GLU A 300 20.04 -9.99 8.28
C GLU A 300 18.64 -10.04 7.67
N GLN A 301 17.80 -10.97 8.12
CA GLN A 301 16.43 -11.11 7.60
C GLN A 301 15.61 -9.86 7.90
N GLY A 302 15.69 -9.33 9.12
CA GLY A 302 14.97 -8.13 9.50
C GLY A 302 15.46 -6.87 8.80
N MET A 303 16.77 -6.74 8.54
CA MET A 303 17.28 -5.63 7.72
C MET A 303 16.87 -5.76 6.26
N ALA A 304 16.77 -6.98 5.72
CA ALA A 304 16.28 -7.20 4.37
C ALA A 304 14.79 -6.88 4.22
N ASP A 305 14.02 -7.02 5.29
CA ASP A 305 12.59 -6.69 5.35
C ASP A 305 12.35 -5.18 5.59
N LEU A 306 12.94 -4.63 6.66
CA LEU A 306 12.68 -3.26 7.12
C LEU A 306 13.57 -2.21 6.46
N GLY A 307 14.84 -2.52 6.22
CA GLY A 307 15.82 -1.60 5.63
C GLY A 307 15.40 -0.97 4.29
N PRO A 308 14.76 -1.71 3.36
CA PRO A 308 14.26 -1.15 2.12
C PRO A 308 13.19 -0.04 2.29
N MET A 309 12.54 0.06 3.45
CA MET A 309 11.53 1.10 3.74
C MET A 309 12.15 2.39 4.29
N LEU A 310 13.42 2.39 4.67
CA LEU A 310 14.11 3.57 5.16
C LEU A 310 14.27 4.61 4.05
N SER A 311 13.79 5.83 4.32
CA SER A 311 13.87 6.94 3.37
C SER A 311 14.34 8.22 4.03
N VAL A 312 15.25 8.92 3.35
CA VAL A 312 15.72 10.26 3.74
C VAL A 312 14.85 11.38 3.18
N VAL A 313 13.84 11.03 2.38
CA VAL A 313 12.83 11.92 1.83
C VAL A 313 11.49 11.51 2.43
N PRO A 314 10.69 12.45 2.96
CA PRO A 314 9.35 12.13 3.44
C PRO A 314 8.46 11.63 2.29
N PRO A 315 7.45 10.80 2.58
CA PRO A 315 6.48 10.40 1.57
C PRO A 315 5.72 11.61 1.02
N THR A 316 5.32 11.53 -0.24
CA THR A 316 4.40 12.52 -0.82
C THR A 316 3.03 12.31 -0.19
N GLY A 317 2.59 13.29 0.60
CA GLY A 317 1.27 13.27 1.22
C GLY A 317 0.14 13.32 0.20
N LEU A 318 -1.04 12.83 0.56
CA LEU A 318 -2.27 12.98 -0.23
C LEU A 318 -2.72 14.47 -0.25
N PRO A 319 -2.65 15.20 -1.39
CA PRO A 319 -2.87 16.64 -1.42
C PRO A 319 -4.35 16.98 -1.68
N ALA A 320 -5.27 16.49 -0.84
CA ALA A 320 -6.69 16.52 -1.16
C ALA A 320 -7.58 16.93 0.03
N PRO A 321 -8.65 17.71 -0.20
CA PRO A 321 -9.75 17.78 0.76
C PRO A 321 -10.44 16.42 0.87
N LEU A 322 -10.92 16.12 2.07
CA LEU A 322 -11.77 14.95 2.34
C LEU A 322 -13.25 15.32 2.26
N TYR A 323 -14.05 14.37 1.80
CA TYR A 323 -15.50 14.42 1.67
C TYR A 323 -16.08 13.18 2.31
N GLY A 324 -17.21 13.35 3.00
CA GLY A 324 -17.84 12.26 3.71
C GLY A 324 -18.58 12.75 4.94
N THR A 325 -18.73 11.84 5.87
CA THR A 325 -19.45 11.93 7.13
C THR A 325 -18.57 11.37 8.24
N ALA A 326 -19.07 11.36 9.48
CA ALA A 326 -18.38 10.65 10.57
C ALA A 326 -18.47 9.12 10.47
N GLY A 327 -19.26 8.61 9.52
CA GLY A 327 -19.43 7.18 9.26
C GLY A 327 -18.35 6.62 8.36
N THR A 328 -18.65 5.47 7.76
CA THR A 328 -17.84 4.89 6.67
C THR A 328 -18.47 5.28 5.35
N ASP A 329 -17.72 6.03 4.55
CA ASP A 329 -18.13 6.47 3.23
C ASP A 329 -17.36 5.71 2.15
N TRP A 330 -17.80 5.85 0.90
CA TRP A 330 -17.23 5.16 -0.25
C TRP A 330 -17.16 6.11 -1.43
N ALA A 331 -16.07 6.08 -2.20
CA ALA A 331 -16.04 6.80 -3.46
C ALA A 331 -16.86 6.03 -4.51
N GLY A 332 -17.51 6.79 -5.40
CA GLY A 332 -18.44 6.26 -6.40
C GLY A 332 -18.31 6.88 -7.79
N GLY A 333 -17.19 7.57 -8.06
CA GLY A 333 -16.87 8.11 -9.38
C GLY A 333 -16.55 9.61 -9.38
N VAL A 334 -15.95 10.08 -10.47
CA VAL A 334 -15.66 11.49 -10.70
C VAL A 334 -15.84 11.85 -12.17
N ALA A 335 -16.38 13.04 -12.43
CA ALA A 335 -16.48 13.60 -13.78
C ALA A 335 -15.98 15.05 -13.81
N ALA A 336 -15.08 15.35 -14.76
CA ALA A 336 -14.72 16.71 -15.11
C ALA A 336 -15.65 17.26 -16.19
N HIS A 337 -15.97 18.54 -16.10
CA HIS A 337 -16.87 19.21 -17.04
C HIS A 337 -16.15 20.26 -17.85
N ALA A 338 -16.74 20.65 -18.98
CA ALA A 338 -16.12 21.59 -19.93
C ALA A 338 -15.79 22.96 -19.33
N ASP A 339 -16.51 23.40 -18.30
CA ASP A 339 -16.25 24.65 -17.57
C ASP A 339 -15.16 24.51 -16.48
N GLY A 340 -14.48 23.36 -16.43
CA GLY A 340 -13.42 23.03 -15.47
C GLY A 340 -13.92 22.58 -14.10
N SER A 341 -15.23 22.59 -13.84
CA SER A 341 -15.77 22.13 -12.56
C SER A 341 -15.88 20.60 -12.51
N ALA A 342 -15.88 20.01 -11.31
CA ALA A 342 -15.94 18.55 -11.12
C ALA A 342 -17.23 18.11 -10.41
N THR A 343 -17.73 16.91 -10.72
CA THR A 343 -18.76 16.21 -9.94
C THR A 343 -18.15 14.96 -9.33
N LEU A 344 -18.27 14.79 -8.02
CA LEU A 344 -17.87 13.59 -7.29
C LEU A 344 -19.12 12.77 -6.94
N GLY A 345 -19.04 11.46 -7.04
CA GLY A 345 -20.02 10.50 -6.52
C GLY A 345 -19.49 9.83 -5.26
N LEU A 346 -20.35 9.67 -4.26
CA LEU A 346 -20.06 9.01 -2.99
C LEU A 346 -21.23 8.11 -2.58
N ALA A 347 -20.98 7.20 -1.65
CA ALA A 347 -22.02 6.60 -0.81
C ALA A 347 -21.70 6.91 0.65
N THR A 348 -22.64 7.49 1.39
CA THR A 348 -22.35 8.04 2.72
C THR A 348 -23.28 7.55 3.82
N GLY A 349 -22.73 7.33 5.01
CA GLY A 349 -23.45 6.83 6.19
C GLY A 349 -24.18 7.91 7.01
N GLY A 350 -24.50 9.05 6.40
CA GLY A 350 -25.12 10.19 7.07
C GLY A 350 -25.46 11.35 6.12
N PRO A 351 -26.00 12.45 6.64
CA PRO A 351 -26.36 13.62 5.85
C PRO A 351 -25.12 14.40 5.41
N VAL A 352 -25.06 14.80 4.14
CA VAL A 352 -24.00 15.64 3.58
C VAL A 352 -24.55 17.02 3.21
N ASN A 353 -23.89 18.09 3.65
CA ASN A 353 -24.25 19.49 3.34
C ASN A 353 -25.74 19.82 3.61
N GLY A 354 -26.31 19.23 4.67
CA GLY A 354 -27.70 19.45 5.07
C GLY A 354 -28.75 18.77 4.20
N GLN A 355 -28.35 17.90 3.27
CA GLN A 355 -29.30 17.09 2.50
C GLN A 355 -29.98 16.03 3.39
N PRO A 356 -31.23 15.64 3.08
CA PRO A 356 -31.91 14.55 3.78
C PRO A 356 -31.15 13.24 3.63
N TYR A 357 -31.12 12.46 4.71
CA TYR A 357 -30.56 11.12 4.78
C TYR A 357 -31.68 10.12 5.08
N ALA A 358 -31.78 9.06 4.28
CA ALA A 358 -32.94 8.17 4.30
C ALA A 358 -32.67 6.78 4.89
N GLY A 359 -31.42 6.31 4.93
CA GLY A 359 -31.13 4.91 5.21
C GLY A 359 -29.86 4.65 5.99
N LYS A 360 -29.06 3.71 5.49
CA LYS A 360 -27.75 3.32 6.06
C LYS A 360 -26.59 3.82 5.21
N LEU A 361 -26.78 3.87 3.89
CA LEU A 361 -25.84 4.41 2.92
C LEU A 361 -26.68 5.04 1.81
N ASP A 362 -26.51 6.35 1.60
CA ASP A 362 -27.20 7.05 0.51
C ASP A 362 -26.20 7.42 -0.59
N ALA A 363 -26.65 7.43 -1.84
CA ALA A 363 -25.88 7.93 -2.97
C ALA A 363 -25.79 9.46 -2.94
N VAL A 364 -24.58 10.03 -2.97
CA VAL A 364 -24.36 11.47 -2.92
C VAL A 364 -23.58 11.94 -4.15
N LEU A 365 -24.04 13.03 -4.76
CA LEU A 365 -23.33 13.75 -5.80
C LEU A 365 -22.98 15.16 -5.31
N ILE A 366 -21.71 15.55 -5.44
CA ILE A 366 -21.20 16.87 -5.05
C ILE A 366 -20.58 17.55 -6.26
N ARG A 367 -21.06 18.74 -6.61
CA ARG A 367 -20.50 19.58 -7.67
C ARG A 367 -19.63 20.68 -7.07
N ARG A 368 -18.41 20.85 -7.58
CA ARG A 368 -17.49 21.93 -7.17
C ARG A 368 -16.92 22.66 -8.37
N SER A 369 -16.82 23.97 -8.26
CA SER A 369 -16.12 24.84 -9.20
C SER A 369 -14.63 24.49 -9.30
N PRO A 370 -13.91 24.99 -10.34
CA PRO A 370 -12.47 24.76 -10.48
C PRO A 370 -11.64 25.21 -9.27
N ASP A 371 -12.09 26.26 -8.57
CA ASP A 371 -11.46 26.77 -7.34
C ASP A 371 -11.85 25.99 -6.07
N GLY A 372 -12.62 24.91 -6.21
CA GLY A 372 -13.14 24.11 -5.12
C GLY A 372 -14.38 24.71 -4.44
N THR A 373 -14.95 25.83 -4.87
CA THR A 373 -16.19 26.31 -4.25
C THR A 373 -17.35 25.31 -4.48
N PRO A 374 -18.10 24.90 -3.43
CA PRO A 374 -19.27 24.03 -3.62
C PRO A 374 -20.34 24.73 -4.47
N ARG A 375 -20.89 24.03 -5.46
CA ARG A 375 -22.03 24.51 -6.27
C ARG A 375 -23.34 23.92 -5.81
N TRP A 376 -23.40 22.60 -5.70
CA TRP A 376 -24.58 21.89 -5.21
C TRP A 376 -24.18 20.52 -4.66
N THR A 377 -25.06 19.99 -3.81
CA THR A 377 -25.01 18.61 -3.32
C THR A 377 -26.38 17.99 -3.45
N ARG A 378 -26.44 16.75 -3.94
CA ARG A 378 -27.67 15.97 -4.03
C ARG A 378 -27.44 14.62 -3.37
N GLN A 379 -28.27 14.31 -2.40
CA GLN A 379 -28.30 13.02 -1.72
C GLN A 379 -29.59 12.29 -2.15
N LEU A 380 -29.43 11.06 -2.60
CA LEU A 380 -30.48 10.19 -3.13
C LEU A 380 -30.41 8.88 -2.35
N GLY A 381 -31.44 8.57 -1.59
CA GLY A 381 -31.46 7.35 -0.80
C GLY A 381 -32.84 6.88 -0.42
N THR A 382 -32.88 5.63 0.01
CA THR A 382 -34.03 4.96 0.61
C THR A 382 -33.66 4.54 2.05
N ALA A 383 -34.50 3.76 2.73
CA ALA A 383 -34.11 3.16 4.02
C ALA A 383 -32.99 2.10 3.90
N ALA A 384 -32.65 1.68 2.68
CA ALA A 384 -31.68 0.63 2.39
C ALA A 384 -30.31 1.22 2.02
N ASP A 385 -29.49 0.44 1.30
CA ASP A 385 -28.16 0.86 0.84
C ASP A 385 -28.24 1.29 -0.63
N GLU A 386 -27.73 2.49 -0.92
CA GLU A 386 -27.49 2.99 -2.26
C GLU A 386 -26.01 3.30 -2.46
N ARG A 387 -25.41 2.76 -3.53
CA ARG A 387 -23.99 2.95 -3.83
C ARG A 387 -23.78 3.36 -5.27
N LEU A 388 -22.93 4.37 -5.48
CA LEU A 388 -22.47 4.80 -6.80
C LEU A 388 -21.17 4.11 -7.19
N TYR A 389 -20.98 3.90 -8.50
CA TYR A 389 -19.73 3.40 -9.10
C TYR A 389 -19.33 4.13 -10.39
N GLY A 390 -20.23 4.94 -10.96
CA GLY A 390 -19.93 5.68 -12.18
C GLY A 390 -20.55 7.06 -12.16
N VAL A 391 -19.77 8.07 -12.59
CA VAL A 391 -20.21 9.45 -12.79
C VAL A 391 -19.64 9.94 -14.12
N ALA A 392 -20.48 10.50 -14.98
CA ALA A 392 -20.06 10.98 -16.31
C ALA A 392 -20.70 12.34 -16.64
N ALA A 393 -19.88 13.29 -17.08
CA ALA A 393 -20.35 14.61 -17.49
C ALA A 393 -21.09 14.54 -18.84
N LEU A 394 -22.12 15.38 -18.99
CA LEU A 394 -22.89 15.50 -20.22
C LEU A 394 -22.52 16.78 -20.98
N PRO A 395 -22.69 16.81 -22.32
CA PRO A 395 -22.40 17.99 -23.14
C PRO A 395 -23.21 19.25 -22.76
N ASP A 396 -24.37 19.07 -22.13
CA ASP A 396 -25.24 20.16 -21.66
C ASP A 396 -24.84 20.71 -20.28
N GLY A 397 -23.73 20.23 -19.70
CA GLY A 397 -23.26 20.59 -18.36
C GLY A 397 -23.93 19.80 -17.22
N GLY A 398 -24.87 18.90 -17.55
CA GLY A 398 -25.44 17.94 -16.61
C GLY A 398 -24.51 16.77 -16.32
N VAL A 399 -25.03 15.79 -15.57
CA VAL A 399 -24.28 14.60 -15.15
C VAL A 399 -25.18 13.37 -15.16
N LEU A 400 -24.62 12.23 -15.57
CA LEU A 400 -25.16 10.91 -15.32
C LEU A 400 -24.40 10.26 -14.16
N ALA A 401 -25.12 9.58 -13.28
CA ALA A 401 -24.51 8.73 -12.26
C ALA A 401 -25.23 7.37 -12.20
N ALA A 402 -24.49 6.32 -11.89
CA ALA A 402 -25.02 4.96 -11.86
C ALA A 402 -24.43 4.13 -10.71
N GLY A 403 -25.18 3.10 -10.33
CA GLY A 403 -24.86 2.26 -9.21
C GLY A 403 -25.92 1.21 -8.93
N TYR A 404 -26.11 0.87 -7.66
CA TYR A 404 -27.20 -0.02 -7.23
C TYR A 404 -27.93 0.53 -6.00
N THR A 405 -29.18 0.10 -5.85
CA THR A 405 -30.06 0.37 -4.70
C THR A 405 -30.62 -0.95 -4.18
N ARG A 406 -30.79 -1.08 -2.86
CA ARG A 406 -31.56 -2.18 -2.26
C ARG A 406 -33.00 -1.77 -1.90
N GLY A 407 -33.40 -0.55 -2.25
CA GLY A 407 -34.73 -0.02 -2.00
C GLY A 407 -35.51 0.29 -3.27
N ASP A 408 -36.60 1.03 -3.07
CA ASP A 408 -37.46 1.60 -4.12
C ASP A 408 -37.03 3.04 -4.40
N LEU A 409 -35.95 3.22 -5.17
CA LEU A 409 -35.31 4.53 -5.36
C LEU A 409 -36.06 5.39 -6.41
N ASP A 410 -36.74 4.76 -7.37
CA ASP A 410 -37.53 5.44 -8.39
C ASP A 410 -39.04 5.50 -8.09
N GLY A 411 -39.48 4.90 -6.98
CA GLY A 411 -40.87 4.85 -6.54
C GLY A 411 -41.75 3.86 -7.34
N ARG A 412 -41.13 2.93 -8.08
CA ARG A 412 -41.81 1.96 -8.95
C ARG A 412 -41.49 0.50 -8.61
N HIS A 413 -40.63 0.27 -7.62
CA HIS A 413 -40.17 -1.05 -7.19
C HIS A 413 -40.49 -1.29 -5.69
N PRO A 414 -41.78 -1.19 -5.28
CA PRO A 414 -42.15 -1.27 -3.88
C PRO A 414 -41.79 -2.64 -3.29
N GLY A 415 -41.11 -2.63 -2.15
CA GLY A 415 -40.67 -3.84 -1.47
C GLY A 415 -39.45 -4.51 -2.11
N ASN A 416 -38.71 -3.81 -2.97
CA ASN A 416 -37.38 -4.27 -3.37
C ASN A 416 -36.51 -4.57 -2.13
N THR A 417 -35.82 -5.70 -2.15
CA THR A 417 -34.93 -6.17 -1.08
C THR A 417 -33.63 -6.75 -1.64
N THR A 418 -33.50 -6.84 -2.96
CA THR A 418 -32.29 -7.22 -3.68
C THR A 418 -31.64 -5.97 -4.26
N ASP A 419 -30.38 -6.08 -4.64
CA ASP A 419 -29.71 -4.95 -5.29
C ASP A 419 -30.28 -4.82 -6.71
N ASP A 420 -30.82 -3.67 -7.07
CA ASP A 420 -31.21 -3.31 -8.43
C ASP A 420 -30.27 -2.25 -8.97
N ALA A 421 -29.92 -2.34 -10.25
CA ALA A 421 -29.13 -1.31 -10.90
C ALA A 421 -29.97 -0.03 -11.04
N PHE A 422 -29.33 1.13 -10.91
CA PHE A 422 -30.00 2.39 -11.22
C PHE A 422 -29.08 3.35 -11.95
N VAL A 423 -29.71 4.33 -12.58
CA VAL A 423 -29.07 5.46 -13.23
C VAL A 423 -29.91 6.70 -13.04
N VAL A 424 -29.24 7.82 -12.79
CA VAL A 424 -29.86 9.11 -12.55
C VAL A 424 -29.21 10.17 -13.43
N ARG A 425 -30.04 11.06 -13.99
CA ARG A 425 -29.58 12.26 -14.68
C ARG A 425 -29.91 13.49 -13.87
N LEU A 426 -28.90 14.32 -13.64
CA LEU A 426 -29.05 15.65 -13.06
C LEU A 426 -28.65 16.69 -14.10
N ASP A 427 -29.28 17.86 -14.04
CA ASP A 427 -28.84 19.00 -14.83
C ASP A 427 -27.62 19.71 -14.21
N ALA A 428 -27.18 20.80 -14.85
CA ALA A 428 -26.05 21.59 -14.37
C ALA A 428 -26.25 22.20 -12.96
N ASN A 429 -27.51 22.36 -12.52
CA ASN A 429 -27.88 22.91 -11.22
C ASN A 429 -28.11 21.84 -10.14
N GLY A 430 -27.99 20.55 -10.48
CA GLY A 430 -28.20 19.44 -9.55
C GLY A 430 -29.68 19.04 -9.40
N GLU A 431 -30.56 19.47 -10.31
CA GLU A 431 -31.94 18.99 -10.35
C GLU A 431 -32.02 17.64 -11.05
N VAL A 432 -32.67 16.67 -10.40
CA VAL A 432 -32.94 15.35 -11.00
C VAL A 432 -33.92 15.54 -12.17
N ARG A 433 -33.49 15.13 -13.37
CA ARG A 433 -34.31 15.13 -14.58
C ARG A 433 -35.07 13.82 -14.76
N TRP A 434 -34.41 12.71 -14.44
CA TRP A 434 -35.02 11.39 -14.35
C TRP A 434 -34.14 10.46 -13.51
N LEU A 435 -34.76 9.40 -13.02
CA LEU A 435 -34.10 8.27 -12.35
C LEU A 435 -34.75 6.99 -12.88
N THR A 436 -33.92 6.00 -13.20
CA THR A 436 -34.35 4.71 -13.74
C THR A 436 -33.72 3.60 -12.92
N GLN A 437 -34.55 2.81 -12.25
CA GLN A 437 -34.16 1.58 -11.57
C GLN A 437 -34.54 0.38 -12.45
N PHE A 438 -33.67 -0.62 -12.53
CA PHE A 438 -33.86 -1.83 -13.33
C PHE A 438 -33.07 -3.02 -12.80
N GLY A 439 -33.62 -4.21 -12.97
CA GLY A 439 -33.01 -5.46 -12.53
C GLY A 439 -33.84 -6.66 -12.94
N ALA A 440 -33.29 -7.85 -12.76
CA ALA A 440 -34.03 -9.09 -12.90
C ALA A 440 -34.80 -9.37 -11.60
N ALA A 441 -36.09 -9.71 -11.72
CA ALA A 441 -36.98 -9.85 -10.57
C ALA A 441 -36.42 -10.82 -9.49
N GLY A 442 -36.19 -10.30 -8.29
CA GLY A 442 -35.71 -11.07 -7.13
C GLY A 442 -34.25 -11.52 -7.22
N ALA A 443 -33.48 -10.97 -8.16
CA ALA A 443 -32.05 -11.21 -8.31
C ALA A 443 -31.26 -9.94 -7.97
N ALA A 444 -29.95 -10.09 -7.76
CA ALA A 444 -29.07 -8.96 -7.57
C ALA A 444 -28.51 -8.48 -8.93
N ASP A 445 -28.63 -7.19 -9.19
CA ASP A 445 -28.20 -6.48 -10.37
C ASP A 445 -27.43 -5.23 -9.94
N ARG A 446 -26.17 -5.10 -10.35
CA ARG A 446 -25.33 -3.95 -9.97
C ARG A 446 -24.69 -3.33 -11.18
N ALA A 447 -24.80 -2.01 -11.33
CA ALA A 447 -24.01 -1.25 -12.29
C ALA A 447 -22.69 -0.80 -11.66
N TYR A 448 -21.57 -1.14 -12.30
CA TYR A 448 -20.20 -0.82 -11.87
C TYR A 448 -19.50 0.20 -12.76
N GLY A 449 -19.93 0.34 -14.02
CA GLY A 449 -19.32 1.27 -14.97
C GLY A 449 -20.36 2.07 -15.74
N LEU A 450 -20.01 3.31 -16.09
CA LEU A 450 -20.84 4.24 -16.85
C LEU A 450 -19.96 5.09 -17.78
N THR A 451 -20.39 5.26 -19.03
CA THR A 451 -19.85 6.26 -19.94
C THR A 451 -20.97 7.00 -20.65
N ALA A 452 -20.85 8.31 -20.80
CA ALA A 452 -21.87 9.12 -21.46
C ALA A 452 -21.66 9.16 -22.98
N THR A 453 -22.74 9.33 -23.72
CA THR A 453 -22.72 9.49 -25.18
C THR A 453 -23.08 10.93 -25.57
N SER A 454 -22.61 11.36 -26.75
CA SER A 454 -22.80 12.73 -27.24
C SER A 454 -24.25 13.11 -27.48
N ASP A 455 -25.16 12.14 -27.57
CA ASP A 455 -26.60 12.34 -27.70
C ASP A 455 -27.32 12.53 -26.36
N GLY A 456 -26.58 12.59 -25.24
CA GLY A 456 -27.11 12.81 -23.90
C GLY A 456 -27.50 11.54 -23.13
N GLY A 457 -27.32 10.35 -23.75
CA GLY A 457 -27.49 9.05 -23.10
C GLY A 457 -26.17 8.48 -22.55
N GLY A 458 -26.09 7.16 -22.46
CA GLY A 458 -24.85 6.47 -22.05
C GLY A 458 -24.89 4.95 -22.17
N TYR A 459 -23.77 4.32 -21.82
CA TYR A 459 -23.66 2.87 -21.66
C TYR A 459 -23.32 2.52 -20.21
N LEU A 460 -23.98 1.48 -19.70
CA LEU A 460 -23.79 0.96 -18.36
C LEU A 460 -23.33 -0.48 -18.41
N VAL A 461 -22.42 -0.84 -17.51
CA VAL A 461 -21.94 -2.21 -17.36
C VAL A 461 -21.96 -2.66 -15.90
N GLY A 462 -22.05 -3.96 -15.71
CA GLY A 462 -22.22 -4.53 -14.39
C GLY A 462 -22.38 -6.05 -14.42
N TYR A 463 -23.08 -6.59 -13.43
CA TYR A 463 -23.52 -7.99 -13.44
C TYR A 463 -24.98 -8.14 -13.02
N THR A 464 -25.58 -9.27 -13.40
CA THR A 464 -26.89 -9.75 -12.96
C THR A 464 -26.78 -11.18 -12.44
N LYS A 465 -27.52 -11.52 -11.37
CA LYS A 465 -27.76 -12.90 -10.93
C LYS A 465 -29.01 -13.53 -11.56
N GLY A 466 -29.71 -12.80 -12.41
CA GLY A 466 -31.00 -13.19 -12.95
C GLY A 466 -31.05 -13.13 -14.48
N ALA A 467 -32.27 -13.19 -14.99
CA ALA A 467 -32.55 -13.13 -16.42
C ALA A 467 -32.88 -11.69 -16.85
N LEU A 468 -31.86 -10.84 -16.97
CA LEU A 468 -32.02 -9.42 -17.31
C LEU A 468 -32.31 -9.21 -18.79
N ALA A 469 -31.57 -9.90 -19.67
CA ALA A 469 -31.76 -9.85 -21.12
C ALA A 469 -31.60 -11.21 -21.81
N GLY A 470 -31.38 -12.26 -21.02
CA GLY A 470 -31.22 -13.64 -21.46
C GLY A 470 -31.23 -14.58 -20.25
N THR A 471 -30.97 -15.87 -20.46
CA THR A 471 -30.83 -16.82 -19.35
C THR A 471 -29.51 -16.59 -18.61
N ASN A 472 -29.56 -16.57 -17.27
CA ASN A 472 -28.34 -16.55 -16.47
C ASN A 472 -27.55 -17.85 -16.67
N SER A 473 -26.27 -17.74 -17.04
CA SER A 473 -25.46 -18.89 -17.46
C SER A 473 -24.57 -19.46 -16.34
N GLY A 474 -24.52 -18.81 -15.17
CA GLY A 474 -23.65 -19.14 -14.04
C GLY A 474 -24.18 -18.66 -12.69
N ASP A 475 -23.32 -18.08 -11.84
CA ASP A 475 -23.77 -17.35 -10.64
C ASP A 475 -24.05 -15.88 -10.95
N LYS A 476 -23.25 -15.28 -11.82
CA LYS A 476 -23.34 -13.88 -12.26
C LYS A 476 -23.01 -13.80 -13.74
N ASP A 477 -23.82 -13.10 -14.50
CA ASP A 477 -23.52 -12.76 -15.89
C ASP A 477 -23.21 -11.28 -15.98
N ALA A 478 -22.19 -10.91 -16.76
CA ALA A 478 -21.91 -9.52 -17.07
C ALA A 478 -23.03 -8.94 -17.95
N PHE A 479 -23.32 -7.64 -17.82
CA PHE A 479 -24.22 -6.96 -18.75
C PHE A 479 -23.62 -5.68 -19.33
N LEU A 480 -24.13 -5.30 -20.50
CA LEU A 480 -23.95 -4.01 -21.16
C LEU A 480 -25.32 -3.48 -21.60
N THR A 481 -25.70 -2.32 -21.09
CA THR A 481 -27.01 -1.69 -21.34
C THR A 481 -26.82 -0.30 -21.95
N ARG A 482 -27.56 -0.01 -23.01
CA ARG A 482 -27.70 1.35 -23.55
C ARG A 482 -28.82 2.08 -22.80
N ILE A 483 -28.60 3.34 -22.43
CA ILE A 483 -29.65 4.24 -21.96
C ILE A 483 -29.75 5.49 -22.85
N GLY A 484 -30.98 5.93 -23.12
CA GLY A 484 -31.29 7.15 -23.85
C GLY A 484 -31.21 8.41 -22.98
N ALA A 485 -31.19 9.59 -23.63
CA ALA A 485 -31.20 10.88 -22.94
C ALA A 485 -32.48 11.16 -22.14
N ASP A 486 -33.56 10.43 -22.45
CA ASP A 486 -34.86 10.42 -21.79
C ASP A 486 -34.96 9.42 -20.63
N GLY A 487 -33.87 8.69 -20.33
CA GLY A 487 -33.83 7.67 -19.28
C GLY A 487 -34.43 6.33 -19.70
N GLN A 488 -34.82 6.15 -20.97
CA GLN A 488 -35.34 4.86 -21.44
C GLN A 488 -34.20 3.89 -21.71
N LEU A 489 -34.36 2.65 -21.25
CA LEU A 489 -33.45 1.57 -21.58
C LEU A 489 -33.59 1.22 -23.06
N GLY A 490 -32.45 1.16 -23.75
CA GLY A 490 -32.34 0.68 -25.12
C GLY A 490 -32.16 -0.83 -25.14
N TRP A 491 -31.14 -1.28 -25.88
CA TRP A 491 -30.76 -2.68 -25.87
C TRP A 491 -29.93 -3.03 -24.63
N THR A 492 -30.07 -4.27 -24.18
CA THR A 492 -29.20 -4.90 -23.17
C THR A 492 -28.55 -6.14 -23.76
N ARG A 493 -27.30 -6.39 -23.39
CA ARG A 493 -26.56 -7.63 -23.64
C ARG A 493 -26.21 -8.24 -22.30
N GLN A 494 -26.48 -9.52 -22.16
CA GLN A 494 -26.06 -10.33 -21.03
C GLN A 494 -25.06 -11.36 -21.55
N LEU A 495 -23.89 -11.43 -20.93
CA LEU A 495 -22.75 -12.24 -21.35
C LEU A 495 -22.17 -12.94 -20.12
N GLY A 496 -22.23 -14.27 -20.10
CA GLY A 496 -21.65 -15.09 -19.04
C GLY A 496 -21.31 -16.50 -19.50
N GLY A 497 -20.36 -17.10 -18.81
CA GLY A 497 -20.05 -18.53 -18.82
C GLY A 497 -20.69 -19.23 -17.63
N ALA A 498 -20.15 -20.39 -17.24
CA ALA A 498 -20.67 -21.19 -16.13
C ALA A 498 -20.34 -20.64 -14.73
N GLY A 499 -19.64 -19.51 -14.64
CA GLY A 499 -18.98 -19.01 -13.44
C GLY A 499 -19.55 -17.68 -12.92
N GLU A 500 -18.66 -16.88 -12.32
CA GLU A 500 -18.93 -15.47 -12.03
C GLU A 500 -18.33 -14.61 -13.12
N ASP A 501 -19.18 -13.83 -13.78
CA ASP A 501 -18.80 -12.90 -14.83
C ASP A 501 -19.26 -11.49 -14.47
N LYS A 502 -18.32 -10.56 -14.46
CA LYS A 502 -18.56 -9.16 -14.08
C LYS A 502 -17.93 -8.25 -15.11
N ALA A 503 -18.64 -7.18 -15.47
CA ALA A 503 -18.06 -6.05 -16.17
C ALA A 503 -17.90 -4.86 -15.22
N TYR A 504 -16.72 -4.26 -15.21
CA TYR A 504 -16.35 -3.17 -14.31
C TYR A 504 -16.20 -1.84 -15.05
N GLY A 505 -15.61 -1.86 -16.24
CA GLY A 505 -15.31 -0.66 -17.02
C GLY A 505 -16.02 -0.64 -18.37
N VAL A 506 -16.44 0.55 -18.80
CA VAL A 506 -16.96 0.80 -20.15
C VAL A 506 -16.46 2.12 -20.70
N ALA A 507 -16.09 2.12 -21.98
CA ALA A 507 -15.74 3.32 -22.73
C ALA A 507 -16.30 3.23 -24.15
N ALA A 508 -16.64 4.36 -24.74
CA ALA A 508 -17.21 4.40 -26.09
C ALA A 508 -16.64 5.55 -26.90
N ASP A 509 -16.50 5.33 -28.20
CA ASP A 509 -16.14 6.36 -29.18
C ASP A 509 -16.94 6.14 -30.48
N ALA A 510 -16.57 6.85 -31.55
CA ALA A 510 -17.20 6.67 -32.85
C ALA A 510 -16.94 5.29 -33.47
N THR A 511 -15.92 4.56 -33.02
CA THR A 511 -15.59 3.23 -33.53
C THR A 511 -16.43 2.15 -32.86
N GLY A 512 -16.77 2.28 -31.58
CA GLY A 512 -17.62 1.32 -30.87
C GLY A 512 -17.65 1.50 -29.35
N VAL A 513 -18.13 0.46 -28.67
CA VAL A 513 -18.19 0.37 -27.21
C VAL A 513 -17.24 -0.72 -26.74
N PHE A 514 -16.43 -0.44 -25.73
CA PHE A 514 -15.45 -1.36 -25.17
C PHE A 514 -15.77 -1.61 -23.70
N VAL A 515 -15.74 -2.88 -23.32
CA VAL A 515 -16.09 -3.35 -21.97
C VAL A 515 -14.95 -4.17 -21.42
N ALA A 516 -14.61 -3.97 -20.15
CA ALA A 516 -13.60 -4.74 -19.44
C ALA A 516 -14.14 -5.30 -18.12
N GLY A 517 -13.68 -6.48 -17.74
CA GLY A 517 -14.24 -7.24 -16.63
C GLY A 517 -13.38 -8.40 -16.15
N SER A 518 -14.00 -9.29 -15.38
CA SER A 518 -13.46 -10.60 -15.01
C SER A 518 -14.47 -11.74 -15.18
N ALA A 519 -13.97 -12.97 -15.32
CA ALA A 519 -14.73 -14.20 -15.56
C ALA A 519 -14.02 -15.40 -14.92
N THR A 520 -14.70 -16.25 -14.14
CA THR A 520 -14.04 -17.43 -13.50
C THR A 520 -14.02 -18.70 -14.34
N ALA A 521 -14.84 -18.78 -15.39
CA ALA A 521 -14.95 -19.98 -16.24
C ALA A 521 -14.82 -19.64 -17.74
N GLY A 522 -14.19 -18.50 -18.05
CA GLY A 522 -14.17 -17.92 -19.38
C GLY A 522 -15.55 -17.45 -19.85
N LEU A 523 -15.59 -16.87 -21.05
CA LEU A 523 -16.80 -16.33 -21.67
C LEU A 523 -17.04 -16.99 -23.05
N PRO A 524 -18.27 -16.91 -23.59
CA PRO A 524 -18.51 -17.25 -24.98
C PRO A 524 -17.59 -16.46 -25.94
N GLY A 525 -16.58 -17.14 -26.50
CA GLY A 525 -15.58 -16.55 -27.39
C GLY A 525 -14.26 -16.15 -26.73
N ALA A 526 -14.10 -16.31 -25.42
CA ALA A 526 -12.84 -16.11 -24.70
C ALA A 526 -12.59 -17.28 -23.72
N PRO A 527 -11.51 -18.06 -23.89
CA PRO A 527 -11.25 -19.21 -23.03
C PRO A 527 -10.86 -18.78 -21.61
N ALA A 528 -11.10 -19.67 -20.64
CA ALA A 528 -10.48 -19.56 -19.32
C ALA A 528 -8.95 -19.74 -19.44
N LEU A 529 -8.19 -18.97 -18.69
CA LEU A 529 -6.74 -19.02 -18.59
C LEU A 529 -6.28 -19.62 -17.25
N GLY A 530 -7.15 -19.66 -16.24
CA GLY A 530 -6.83 -20.26 -14.95
C GLY A 530 -7.90 -20.02 -13.91
N GLY A 531 -7.58 -19.20 -12.90
CA GLY A 531 -8.49 -18.80 -11.83
C GLY A 531 -9.53 -17.80 -12.33
N LEU A 532 -9.70 -16.69 -11.61
CA LEU A 532 -10.45 -15.55 -12.13
C LEU A 532 -9.64 -14.92 -13.29
N ASP A 533 -10.23 -14.76 -14.47
CA ASP A 533 -9.53 -14.18 -15.62
C ASP A 533 -10.06 -12.80 -15.98
N GLY A 534 -9.18 -11.85 -16.28
CA GLY A 534 -9.57 -10.58 -16.88
C GLY A 534 -10.08 -10.78 -18.31
N TRP A 535 -11.01 -9.95 -18.77
CA TRP A 535 -11.45 -9.97 -20.17
C TRP A 535 -11.77 -8.57 -20.69
N ILE A 536 -11.71 -8.42 -22.01
CA ILE A 536 -12.09 -7.20 -22.73
C ILE A 536 -12.86 -7.56 -24.00
N ALA A 537 -13.91 -6.79 -24.31
CA ALA A 537 -14.77 -7.00 -25.47
C ALA A 537 -15.06 -5.69 -26.21
N GLY A 538 -15.29 -5.79 -27.52
CA GLY A 538 -15.68 -4.69 -28.39
C GLY A 538 -17.06 -4.93 -29.02
N TYR A 539 -17.89 -3.90 -29.02
CA TYR A 539 -19.26 -3.90 -29.54
C TYR A 539 -19.47 -2.78 -30.57
N GLY A 540 -20.43 -2.98 -31.47
CA GLY A 540 -21.02 -1.91 -32.25
C GLY A 540 -21.98 -1.05 -31.42
N ALA A 541 -22.30 0.14 -31.91
CA ALA A 541 -23.26 1.05 -31.26
C ALA A 541 -24.69 0.46 -31.17
N ASP A 542 -24.99 -0.52 -32.03
CA ASP A 542 -26.20 -1.35 -32.07
C ASP A 542 -26.19 -2.49 -31.04
N GLY A 543 -25.09 -2.65 -30.30
CA GLY A 543 -24.90 -3.71 -29.32
C GLY A 543 -24.43 -5.04 -29.91
N THR A 544 -24.02 -5.08 -31.18
CA THR A 544 -23.49 -6.32 -31.78
C THR A 544 -22.07 -6.57 -31.28
N GLN A 545 -21.82 -7.71 -30.63
CA GLN A 545 -20.48 -8.10 -30.20
C GLN A 545 -19.60 -8.37 -31.43
N ARG A 546 -18.46 -7.68 -31.50
CA ARG A 546 -17.50 -7.83 -32.60
C ARG A 546 -16.36 -8.77 -32.25
N TRP A 547 -15.88 -8.68 -31.01
CA TRP A 547 -14.81 -9.51 -30.49
C TRP A 547 -14.83 -9.53 -28.96
N VAL A 548 -14.21 -10.54 -28.39
CA VAL A 548 -13.91 -10.68 -26.95
C VAL A 548 -12.56 -11.36 -26.79
N SER A 549 -11.82 -11.05 -25.74
CA SER A 549 -10.50 -11.62 -25.48
C SER A 549 -10.25 -11.72 -23.97
N ALA A 550 -9.73 -12.87 -23.54
CA ALA A 550 -9.20 -13.03 -22.19
C ALA A 550 -7.86 -12.28 -22.06
N ALA A 551 -7.57 -11.76 -20.88
CA ALA A 551 -6.41 -10.97 -20.54
C ALA A 551 -5.96 -11.30 -19.11
N GLY A 552 -4.78 -11.91 -18.98
CA GLY A 552 -4.29 -12.39 -17.68
C GLY A 552 -3.11 -13.35 -17.80
N GLY A 553 -2.81 -14.02 -16.70
CA GLY A 553 -1.96 -15.20 -16.57
C GLY A 553 -2.80 -16.46 -16.32
N GLY A 554 -2.28 -17.40 -15.54
CA GLY A 554 -3.03 -18.59 -15.08
C GLY A 554 -3.46 -18.53 -13.62
N GLY A 555 -3.29 -17.38 -12.97
CA GLY A 555 -3.72 -17.12 -11.60
C GLY A 555 -5.03 -16.34 -11.60
N ASP A 556 -5.26 -15.55 -10.55
CA ASP A 556 -6.36 -14.59 -10.53
C ASP A 556 -5.91 -13.27 -11.18
N ASP A 557 -6.73 -12.80 -12.10
CA ASP A 557 -6.55 -11.64 -12.96
C ASP A 557 -7.90 -10.91 -13.11
N ARG A 558 -7.84 -9.59 -13.26
CA ARG A 558 -9.04 -8.75 -13.47
C ARG A 558 -8.68 -7.54 -14.30
N LEU A 559 -9.63 -7.06 -15.12
CA LEU A 559 -9.58 -5.72 -15.70
C LEU A 559 -10.69 -4.85 -15.10
N SER A 560 -10.30 -3.84 -14.32
CA SER A 560 -11.19 -2.98 -13.52
C SER A 560 -11.72 -1.77 -14.30
N ALA A 561 -10.98 -1.28 -15.30
CA ALA A 561 -11.36 -0.11 -16.08
C ALA A 561 -10.87 -0.19 -17.53
N VAL A 562 -11.52 0.58 -18.40
CA VAL A 562 -11.15 0.73 -19.82
C VAL A 562 -11.38 2.16 -20.28
N THR A 563 -10.52 2.65 -21.17
CA THR A 563 -10.66 3.93 -21.88
C THR A 563 -10.39 3.75 -23.37
N VAL A 564 -10.77 4.73 -24.20
CA VAL A 564 -10.44 4.75 -25.62
C VAL A 564 -9.57 5.96 -25.91
N THR A 565 -8.38 5.72 -26.46
CA THR A 565 -7.44 6.77 -26.83
C THR A 565 -7.86 7.48 -28.11
N THR A 566 -7.30 8.67 -28.35
CA THR A 566 -7.59 9.48 -29.56
C THR A 566 -7.16 8.81 -30.87
N ASP A 567 -6.25 7.84 -30.82
CA ASP A 567 -5.85 6.99 -31.96
C ASP A 567 -6.68 5.69 -32.06
N GLY A 568 -7.72 5.53 -31.24
CA GLY A 568 -8.70 4.44 -31.32
C GLY A 568 -8.25 3.13 -30.69
N LEU A 569 -7.33 3.16 -29.72
CA LEU A 569 -6.98 2.01 -28.90
C LEU A 569 -7.88 1.94 -27.67
N ALA A 570 -8.49 0.78 -27.44
CA ALA A 570 -9.11 0.45 -26.17
C ALA A 570 -8.00 0.01 -25.20
N VAL A 571 -7.78 0.79 -24.15
CA VAL A 571 -6.77 0.50 -23.12
C VAL A 571 -7.47 0.16 -21.83
N ALA A 572 -7.23 -1.03 -21.30
CA ALA A 572 -7.79 -1.51 -20.05
C ALA A 572 -6.70 -1.73 -19.00
N THR A 573 -7.08 -1.58 -17.74
CA THR A 573 -6.18 -1.78 -16.60
C THR A 573 -6.83 -2.63 -15.52
N GLY A 574 -6.01 -3.28 -14.69
CA GLY A 574 -6.44 -4.06 -13.54
C GLY A 574 -5.25 -4.73 -12.86
N GLU A 575 -5.35 -6.01 -12.55
CA GLU A 575 -4.31 -6.78 -11.87
C GLU A 575 -4.08 -8.14 -12.54
N SER A 576 -2.85 -8.64 -12.43
CA SER A 576 -2.45 -9.96 -12.91
C SER A 576 -1.28 -10.50 -12.09
N GLY A 577 -1.48 -11.63 -11.43
CA GLY A 577 -0.43 -12.24 -10.59
C GLY A 577 -0.04 -11.39 -9.37
N GLY A 578 -0.93 -10.53 -8.90
CA GLY A 578 -0.68 -9.58 -7.82
C GLY A 578 -0.04 -8.26 -8.26
N ASP A 579 0.20 -8.06 -9.56
CA ASP A 579 0.80 -6.83 -10.09
C ASP A 579 -0.19 -6.05 -10.96
N LEU A 580 -0.02 -4.74 -11.05
CA LEU A 580 -0.82 -3.88 -11.91
C LEU A 580 -0.63 -4.30 -13.38
N LEU A 581 -1.73 -4.54 -14.08
CA LEU A 581 -1.77 -4.90 -15.50
C LEU A 581 -2.41 -3.77 -16.31
N ALA A 582 -1.79 -3.39 -17.43
CA ALA A 582 -2.40 -2.58 -18.48
C ALA A 582 -2.25 -3.25 -19.86
N VAL A 583 -3.34 -3.30 -20.63
CA VAL A 583 -3.40 -3.92 -21.96
C VAL A 583 -4.07 -2.99 -22.95
N ALA A 584 -3.63 -3.01 -24.21
CA ALA A 584 -4.23 -2.21 -25.28
C ALA A 584 -4.63 -3.05 -26.48
N TYR A 585 -5.80 -2.76 -27.03
CA TYR A 585 -6.40 -3.43 -28.17
C TYR A 585 -6.83 -2.42 -29.22
N THR A 586 -6.70 -2.78 -30.50
CA THR A 586 -7.35 -2.02 -31.58
C THR A 586 -8.87 -2.16 -31.51
N SER A 587 -9.61 -1.27 -32.17
CA SER A 587 -11.05 -1.42 -32.41
C SER A 587 -11.46 -2.77 -33.03
N GLY A 588 -10.57 -3.43 -33.77
CA GLY A 588 -10.76 -4.78 -34.33
C GLY A 588 -10.31 -5.96 -33.44
N GLY A 589 -9.98 -5.74 -32.16
CA GLY A 589 -9.68 -6.80 -31.19
C GLY A 589 -8.25 -7.35 -31.23
N LYS A 590 -7.32 -6.73 -31.97
CA LYS A 590 -5.91 -7.12 -31.94
C LYS A 590 -5.17 -6.46 -30.76
N GLN A 591 -4.59 -7.26 -29.86
CA GLN A 591 -3.72 -6.74 -28.80
C GLN A 591 -2.48 -6.05 -29.40
N LYS A 592 -2.23 -4.81 -28.98
CA LYS A 592 -1.08 -3.99 -29.40
C LYS A 592 0.07 -4.09 -28.43
N TRP A 593 -0.22 -4.02 -27.13
CA TRP A 593 0.79 -4.13 -26.09
C TRP A 593 0.17 -4.59 -24.76
N ARG A 594 1.04 -5.10 -23.88
CA ARG A 594 0.78 -5.49 -22.50
C ARG A 594 1.88 -4.93 -21.62
N ARG A 595 1.52 -4.41 -20.45
CA ARG A 595 2.44 -3.87 -19.44
C ARG A 595 2.03 -4.31 -18.06
N THR A 596 3.04 -4.72 -17.30
CA THR A 596 2.91 -5.01 -15.88
C THR A 596 3.78 -4.03 -15.13
N VAL A 597 3.24 -3.42 -14.08
CA VAL A 597 3.99 -2.62 -13.11
C VAL A 597 3.98 -3.41 -11.82
N ALA A 598 5.16 -3.85 -11.41
CA ALA A 598 5.34 -4.74 -10.26
C ALA A 598 6.22 -4.06 -9.22
N THR A 599 5.83 -4.17 -7.96
CA THR A 599 6.63 -3.82 -6.79
C THR A 599 6.98 -5.07 -5.98
N GLN A 600 7.39 -4.91 -4.72
CA GLN A 600 7.74 -6.04 -3.85
C GLN A 600 6.53 -6.61 -3.11
N ALA A 601 5.36 -6.01 -3.30
CA ALA A 601 4.10 -6.38 -2.70
C ALA A 601 2.97 -6.08 -3.72
N PRO A 602 1.73 -6.53 -3.46
CA PRO A 602 0.69 -6.46 -4.46
C PRO A 602 0.33 -5.03 -4.90
N ASP A 603 0.09 -4.89 -6.21
CA ASP A 603 -0.31 -3.66 -6.90
C ASP A 603 -1.52 -3.94 -7.80
N ALA A 604 -2.43 -2.98 -7.94
CA ALA A 604 -3.60 -3.14 -8.80
C ALA A 604 -3.99 -1.83 -9.50
N GLY A 605 -4.31 -1.92 -10.79
CA GLY A 605 -4.93 -0.82 -11.53
C GLY A 605 -6.43 -0.72 -11.24
N ALA A 606 -6.92 0.51 -11.07
CA ALA A 606 -8.31 0.79 -10.72
C ALA A 606 -9.02 1.62 -11.79
N ALA A 607 -8.34 2.64 -12.32
CA ALA A 607 -8.86 3.53 -13.34
C ALA A 607 -7.81 3.78 -14.43
N VAL A 608 -8.25 4.05 -15.65
CA VAL A 608 -7.37 4.43 -16.76
C VAL A 608 -8.00 5.55 -17.57
N VAL A 609 -7.21 6.56 -17.89
CA VAL A 609 -7.64 7.78 -18.57
C VAL A 609 -6.83 7.98 -19.84
N ALA A 610 -7.51 8.24 -20.96
CA ALA A 610 -6.86 8.63 -22.20
C ALA A 610 -6.38 10.08 -22.13
N LEU A 611 -5.14 10.31 -22.59
CA LEU A 611 -4.51 11.61 -22.68
C LEU A 611 -4.28 12.01 -24.16
N PRO A 612 -3.99 13.29 -24.43
CA PRO A 612 -3.58 13.72 -25.77
C PRO A 612 -2.39 12.92 -26.32
N GLY A 613 -2.35 12.72 -27.64
CA GLY A 613 -1.24 12.03 -28.30
C GLY A 613 -1.21 10.51 -28.11
N GLY A 614 -2.30 9.90 -27.65
CA GLY A 614 -2.44 8.45 -27.48
C GLY A 614 -1.81 7.90 -26.21
N ALA A 615 -1.30 8.75 -25.32
CA ALA A 615 -0.87 8.34 -23.99
C ALA A 615 -2.07 7.99 -23.11
N VAL A 616 -1.82 7.24 -22.03
CA VAL A 616 -2.78 6.98 -20.98
C VAL A 616 -2.16 7.21 -19.61
N GLU A 617 -3.00 7.52 -18.65
CA GLU A 617 -2.64 7.50 -17.23
C GLU A 617 -3.42 6.39 -16.53
N VAL A 618 -2.69 5.50 -15.88
CA VAL A 618 -3.26 4.45 -15.04
C VAL A 618 -3.18 4.89 -13.59
N ILE A 619 -4.31 4.84 -12.91
CA ILE A 619 -4.44 5.09 -11.48
C ILE A 619 -4.77 3.77 -10.80
N GLY A 620 -4.08 3.48 -9.71
CA GLY A 620 -4.20 2.25 -8.95
C GLY A 620 -3.70 2.43 -7.53
N TYR A 621 -3.43 1.33 -6.85
CA TYR A 621 -2.75 1.34 -5.56
C TYR A 621 -1.54 0.39 -5.57
N THR A 622 -0.61 0.63 -4.66
CA THR A 622 0.57 -0.20 -4.39
C THR A 622 0.69 -0.47 -2.90
N ARG A 623 0.88 -1.72 -2.48
CA ARG A 623 1.35 -2.04 -1.11
C ARG A 623 2.87 -2.09 -1.00
N GLY A 624 3.55 -2.06 -2.14
CA GLY A 624 5.00 -1.97 -2.19
C GLY A 624 5.46 -0.56 -2.49
N ARG A 625 6.50 -0.46 -3.30
CA ARG A 625 7.22 0.79 -3.52
C ARG A 625 7.63 0.94 -4.98
N ILE A 626 7.25 2.08 -5.54
CA ILE A 626 7.89 2.68 -6.70
C ILE A 626 8.64 3.97 -6.33
N GLY A 627 8.24 4.59 -5.21
CA GLY A 627 8.85 5.77 -4.59
C GLY A 627 9.04 5.57 -3.09
N VAL A 628 8.64 6.57 -2.29
CA VAL A 628 8.63 6.47 -0.83
C VAL A 628 7.21 6.09 -0.40
N ALA A 629 7.07 4.96 0.31
CA ALA A 629 5.79 4.53 0.83
C ALA A 629 5.29 5.46 1.94
N ALA A 630 4.01 5.82 1.91
CA ALA A 630 3.37 6.64 2.93
C ALA A 630 2.72 5.76 4.01
N GLY A 631 1.97 4.75 3.61
CA GLY A 631 1.15 3.91 4.49
C GLY A 631 1.16 2.42 4.14
N GLY A 632 0.02 1.77 4.36
CA GLY A 632 -0.17 0.33 4.10
C GLY A 632 -0.39 0.04 2.61
N ALA A 633 -1.27 0.81 1.99
CA ALA A 633 -1.47 0.90 0.55
C ALA A 633 -1.47 2.38 0.15
N ASP A 634 -0.69 2.73 -0.87
CA ASP A 634 -0.60 4.10 -1.38
C ASP A 634 -1.22 4.18 -2.77
N VAL A 635 -1.69 5.37 -3.16
CA VAL A 635 -2.15 5.63 -4.52
C VAL A 635 -0.94 5.63 -5.46
N LEU A 636 -1.10 4.89 -6.56
CA LEU A 636 -0.14 4.73 -7.64
C LEU A 636 -0.68 5.40 -8.90
N ALA A 637 0.11 6.29 -9.51
CA ALA A 637 -0.17 6.84 -10.83
C ALA A 637 0.96 6.49 -11.80
N VAL A 638 0.63 5.94 -12.97
CA VAL A 638 1.60 5.53 -14.00
C VAL A 638 1.19 6.09 -15.36
N ARG A 639 2.07 6.90 -15.96
CA ARG A 639 1.87 7.42 -17.32
C ARG A 639 2.50 6.49 -18.35
N LEU A 640 1.70 5.99 -19.27
CA LEU A 640 2.12 5.14 -20.38
C LEU A 640 1.93 5.88 -21.72
N SER A 641 2.93 5.84 -22.58
CA SER A 641 2.80 6.29 -23.98
C SER A 641 1.85 5.40 -24.78
N GLY A 642 1.44 5.81 -25.98
CA GLY A 642 0.59 5.00 -26.87
C GLY A 642 1.18 3.67 -27.31
N THR A 643 2.49 3.44 -27.11
CA THR A 643 3.15 2.13 -27.32
C THR A 643 3.32 1.33 -26.01
N GLY A 644 2.67 1.77 -24.93
CA GLY A 644 2.75 1.19 -23.59
C GLY A 644 4.08 1.45 -22.87
N ARG A 645 4.99 2.29 -23.37
CA ARG A 645 6.23 2.57 -22.61
C ARG A 645 5.90 3.46 -21.41
N GLN A 646 6.30 3.05 -20.20
CA GLN A 646 6.20 3.88 -19.00
C GLN A 646 7.05 5.14 -19.15
N GLN A 647 6.42 6.30 -18.98
CA GLN A 647 7.03 7.62 -19.10
C GLN A 647 7.32 8.23 -17.73
N ALA A 648 6.41 8.01 -16.77
CA ALA A 648 6.50 8.54 -15.42
C ALA A 648 5.66 7.67 -14.46
N ALA A 649 5.97 7.76 -13.16
CA ALA A 649 5.15 7.17 -12.12
C ALA A 649 5.29 7.95 -10.81
N ALA A 650 4.22 8.01 -10.03
CA ALA A 650 4.17 8.64 -8.72
C ALA A 650 3.44 7.75 -7.70
N GLN A 651 3.90 7.83 -6.45
CA GLN A 651 3.31 7.17 -5.28
C GLN A 651 3.05 8.23 -4.23
N PHE A 652 1.82 8.28 -3.72
CA PHE A 652 1.40 9.27 -2.73
C PHE A 652 0.26 8.73 -1.88
N GLY A 653 0.16 9.20 -0.65
CA GLY A 653 -0.80 8.68 0.31
C GLY A 653 -0.71 9.32 1.68
N THR A 654 -1.40 8.73 2.63
CA THR A 654 -1.39 8.99 4.05
C THR A 654 -0.62 7.88 4.76
N ALA A 655 -0.58 7.91 6.09
CA ALA A 655 -0.01 6.82 6.87
C ALA A 655 -0.86 5.53 6.86
N ARG A 656 -2.07 5.58 6.28
CA ARG A 656 -3.08 4.53 6.32
C ARG A 656 -3.25 3.92 4.93
N ASP A 657 -4.30 3.12 4.73
CA ASP A 657 -4.62 2.59 3.42
C ASP A 657 -5.34 3.67 2.58
N ASP A 658 -4.83 3.89 1.37
CA ASP A 658 -5.37 4.83 0.38
C ASP A 658 -5.69 4.12 -0.94
N GLY A 659 -6.84 4.48 -1.51
CA GLY A 659 -7.32 3.96 -2.78
C GLY A 659 -7.80 2.51 -2.76
N VAL A 660 -7.87 1.89 -1.59
CA VAL A 660 -8.27 0.50 -1.40
C VAL A 660 -9.24 0.38 -0.22
N ASP A 661 -10.16 -0.57 -0.30
CA ASP A 661 -11.09 -0.89 0.77
C ASP A 661 -10.53 -1.95 1.75
N PRO A 662 -11.24 -2.28 2.85
CA PRO A 662 -10.75 -3.21 3.87
C PRO A 662 -10.57 -4.65 3.38
N PHE A 663 -11.09 -4.98 2.18
CA PHE A 663 -11.02 -6.28 1.55
C PHE A 663 -9.95 -6.34 0.45
N ALA A 664 -9.10 -5.32 0.37
CA ALA A 664 -8.08 -5.15 -0.67
C ALA A 664 -8.65 -4.93 -2.09
N GLU A 665 -9.90 -4.47 -2.22
CA GLU A 665 -10.46 -4.10 -3.51
C GLU A 665 -10.19 -2.63 -3.84
N PRO A 666 -9.79 -2.29 -5.09
CA PRO A 666 -9.56 -0.90 -5.46
C PRO A 666 -10.84 -0.06 -5.36
N ASN A 667 -10.73 1.14 -4.77
CA ASN A 667 -11.79 2.14 -4.71
C ASN A 667 -11.22 3.49 -5.17
N LEU A 668 -10.85 3.55 -6.46
CA LEU A 668 -10.25 4.71 -7.12
C LEU A 668 -10.92 4.94 -8.47
N TYR A 669 -11.17 6.21 -8.77
CA TYR A 669 -11.79 6.65 -10.02
C TYR A 669 -11.00 7.85 -10.54
N ALA A 670 -10.92 7.97 -11.87
CA ALA A 670 -10.16 9.03 -12.49
C ALA A 670 -10.84 9.57 -13.75
N THR A 671 -10.62 10.85 -14.05
CA THR A 671 -11.17 11.53 -15.23
C THR A 671 -10.21 12.63 -15.70
N PRO A 672 -10.05 12.84 -17.02
CA PRO A 672 -9.20 13.92 -17.53
C PRO A 672 -9.94 15.26 -17.42
N THR A 673 -9.22 16.31 -17.04
CA THR A 673 -9.75 17.69 -17.07
C THR A 673 -9.61 18.30 -18.47
N PRO A 674 -10.40 19.34 -18.79
CA PRO A 674 -10.17 20.13 -20.00
C PRO A 674 -8.75 20.74 -20.10
N ALA A 675 -8.06 20.92 -18.97
CA ALA A 675 -6.69 21.43 -18.92
C ALA A 675 -5.63 20.36 -19.24
N GLY A 676 -6.00 19.07 -19.24
CA GLY A 676 -5.11 17.95 -19.51
C GLY A 676 -4.58 17.24 -18.26
N ASP A 677 -4.88 17.76 -17.07
CA ASP A 677 -4.59 17.11 -15.80
C ASP A 677 -5.54 15.93 -15.53
N VAL A 678 -5.20 15.05 -14.59
CA VAL A 678 -6.07 13.95 -14.17
C VAL A 678 -6.63 14.23 -12.78
N LEU A 679 -7.95 14.26 -12.67
CA LEU A 679 -8.62 14.25 -11.37
C LEU A 679 -8.77 12.81 -10.90
N VAL A 680 -8.40 12.56 -9.65
CA VAL A 680 -8.50 11.28 -8.98
C VAL A 680 -9.33 11.43 -7.72
N THR A 681 -10.31 10.54 -7.55
CA THR A 681 -11.04 10.38 -6.29
C THR A 681 -10.95 8.95 -5.83
N GLY A 682 -10.96 8.74 -4.52
CA GLY A 682 -10.93 7.41 -3.94
C GLY A 682 -11.07 7.44 -2.43
N LEU A 683 -11.03 6.26 -1.84
CA LEU A 683 -11.10 6.07 -0.41
C LEU A 683 -9.75 6.38 0.27
N THR A 684 -9.77 6.93 1.47
CA THR A 684 -8.62 7.02 2.37
C THR A 684 -9.05 6.76 3.81
N TYR A 685 -8.23 6.04 4.55
CA TYR A 685 -8.40 5.81 5.98
C TYR A 685 -7.54 6.71 6.86
N GLY A 686 -6.78 7.61 6.23
CA GLY A 686 -5.86 8.51 6.92
C GLY A 686 -6.19 9.96 6.71
N THR A 687 -5.38 10.82 7.33
CA THR A 687 -5.67 12.25 7.37
C THR A 687 -4.66 13.04 6.54
N PRO A 688 -5.06 13.62 5.39
CA PRO A 688 -4.23 14.50 4.59
C PRO A 688 -3.65 15.67 5.41
N GLY A 689 -2.33 15.85 5.35
CA GLY A 689 -1.65 17.06 5.81
C GLY A 689 -1.85 17.44 7.28
N GLY A 690 -2.19 16.50 8.15
CA GLY A 690 -2.46 16.77 9.57
C GLY A 690 -3.77 17.54 9.85
N GLY A 691 -4.72 17.48 8.92
CA GLY A 691 -6.08 17.99 9.11
C GLY A 691 -6.91 17.15 10.10
N THR A 692 -8.23 17.17 9.95
CA THR A 692 -9.14 16.26 10.67
C THR A 692 -9.94 15.45 9.66
N ALA A 693 -9.82 14.12 9.73
CA ALA A 693 -10.67 13.21 8.98
C ALA A 693 -12.14 13.36 9.44
N PRO A 694 -13.12 13.48 8.53
CA PRO A 694 -14.52 13.42 8.88
C PRO A 694 -14.89 12.14 9.63
N GLY A 695 -14.37 10.98 9.20
CA GLY A 695 -14.71 9.67 9.76
C GLY A 695 -13.65 8.60 9.47
N ASN A 696 -14.08 7.33 9.41
CA ASN A 696 -13.23 6.20 9.04
C ASN A 696 -13.61 5.74 7.64
N GLY A 697 -12.75 5.99 6.66
CA GLY A 697 -13.02 5.72 5.25
C GLY A 697 -13.70 6.92 4.61
N ASP A 698 -12.89 7.92 4.27
CA ASP A 698 -13.30 9.19 3.67
C ASP A 698 -12.96 9.22 2.18
N VAL A 699 -13.63 10.07 1.42
CA VAL A 699 -13.38 10.23 -0.01
C VAL A 699 -12.49 11.44 -0.26
N PHE A 700 -11.38 11.27 -0.96
CA PHE A 700 -10.50 12.37 -1.36
C PHE A 700 -10.79 12.82 -2.79
N LEU A 701 -10.40 14.05 -3.15
CA LEU A 701 -10.27 14.51 -4.54
C LEU A 701 -8.92 15.19 -4.75
N ALA A 702 -8.07 14.61 -5.59
CA ALA A 702 -6.76 15.12 -5.93
C ALA A 702 -6.65 15.41 -7.44
N THR A 703 -5.78 16.35 -7.79
CA THR A 703 -5.23 16.44 -9.15
C THR A 703 -3.87 15.77 -9.16
N VAL A 704 -3.62 14.89 -10.12
CA VAL A 704 -2.41 14.08 -10.19
C VAL A 704 -1.69 14.35 -11.50
N ASP A 705 -0.40 14.63 -11.41
CA ASP A 705 0.55 14.56 -12.52
C ASP A 705 1.76 13.72 -12.10
N PRO A 706 1.93 12.51 -12.65
CA PRO A 706 3.05 11.66 -12.27
C PRO A 706 4.42 12.15 -12.78
N THR A 707 4.47 13.24 -13.56
CA THR A 707 5.73 13.78 -14.11
C THR A 707 6.51 14.70 -13.16
N GLY A 708 5.93 15.11 -12.03
CA GLY A 708 6.61 15.87 -10.98
C GLY A 708 5.78 17.00 -10.42
#